data_AF-A0A4Q1L0B1-F1
#
_entry.id   AF-A0A4Q1L0B1-F1
#
_cell.length_a   1.000
_cell.length_b   1.000
_cell.length_c   1.000
_cell.angle_alpha   90.00
_cell.angle_beta   90.00
_cell.angle_gamma   90.00
#
_symmetry.space_group_name_H-M   'P 1'
#
loop_
_entity.id
_entity.type
_entity.pdbx_description
1 polymer ?
#
loop_
_entity_poly.entity_id
_entity_poly.type
_entity_poly.pdbx_seq_one_letter_code
_entity_poly.pdbx_strand_id
1 'polypeptide(L)'
;MTTTAQEPCSQPGCTGFIEDGYCNVCGSPAAPSGAAGAPGAAGSSTTATAAAASPSAMLGTGIAQAAPNYAAGPGPEGEAVSTRTGRTSSTQLASAALGSARSAVTGTKSTRRVGTSSTRLRGHRLGAGLTTVPSAPVRDPLQAIMAVPELAESKRFCPTCGAKVGRSRDGVPGRTSGFCPQCRTAFSFDPQLSPGDVVGGQYEVVGCLAHGGLGWIYLARDQNVSGRWVVLKGLLNSGDPDAFAAAISERQFLAEVEHPLIVEIYNFVMHDGAGYTVMEYVGGKSLKEILKDRRDDNGGVVNPLPVDQALAYVLEILPAFAYLHDLGLIFCDFKPDNMIQQGDGVKLIDLGGVRRLDDMTSAIFGTVGYQAPEVAEMGTSVASDVYTIGRTLATLVLDFRGNQTTYVASLPPVAETPVFQQYDSFYRLLAKACALDPSDRFATIDEMRAQLIGVLREVVATDRGPGSGALHSAASVLFEAPVSDDADHPLTWDALPTLKIDESDPMASWLAGVNIADPAARMAALAAAPESTVEVRLAYAKAAIEHRRFAEVDKTIVEILADDPWEWRAAWIGGLAELARGEAADARASFNAVYGQVPGELAPKLALAVACEVSGEPDVAESLYVICARSDANYTAPAAFGLARIRQARGDLDGALHALDLVTPTRSSYTDARMRRARLLAGSDRGLTALAEALASVESVAIPQRDRVALSIDVLRSALEEVTVKKQVGTARLGGVEPKEPPLRDALEGAYREMATLTEDRVAKIDLVDRANAVRRWTTT
;
A
#
# COMPACT_ATOMS: atom_id res chain seq x y z
N MET A 1 -49.57 39.24 -22.78
CA MET A 1 -48.50 40.22 -23.02
C MET A 1 -48.70 41.37 -22.05
N THR A 2 -48.00 41.32 -20.92
CA THR A 2 -47.90 42.40 -19.94
C THR A 2 -46.41 42.66 -19.78
N THR A 3 -45.95 43.75 -20.38
CA THR A 3 -44.55 44.19 -20.33
C THR A 3 -44.28 44.74 -18.95
N THR A 4 -43.59 43.98 -18.09
CA THR A 4 -43.05 44.47 -16.82
C THR A 4 -42.00 45.54 -17.12
N ALA A 5 -42.19 46.76 -16.62
CA ALA A 5 -41.23 47.84 -16.78
C ALA A 5 -39.93 47.49 -16.02
N GLN A 6 -38.81 47.39 -16.73
CA GLN A 6 -37.47 47.17 -16.14
C GLN A 6 -37.00 48.46 -15.46
N GLU A 7 -36.62 48.36 -14.19
CA GLU A 7 -36.16 49.51 -13.38
C GLU A 7 -34.72 49.90 -13.78
N PRO A 8 -34.40 51.15 -14.14
CA PRO A 8 -33.05 51.53 -14.58
C PRO A 8 -32.03 51.55 -13.43
N CYS A 9 -30.76 51.26 -13.72
CA CYS A 9 -29.69 51.28 -12.74
C CYS A 9 -29.42 52.70 -12.21
N SER A 10 -29.30 52.82 -10.88
CA SER A 10 -29.04 54.09 -10.19
C SER A 10 -27.56 54.53 -10.18
N GLN A 11 -26.66 53.75 -10.78
CA GLN A 11 -25.23 54.09 -10.83
C GLN A 11 -24.93 55.15 -11.90
N PRO A 12 -24.18 56.23 -11.57
CA PRO A 12 -23.79 57.24 -12.55
C PRO A 12 -23.05 56.63 -13.74
N GLY A 13 -23.58 56.82 -14.95
CA GLY A 13 -22.97 56.35 -16.21
C GLY A 13 -23.30 54.91 -16.62
N CYS A 14 -24.13 54.18 -15.87
CA CYS A 14 -24.55 52.83 -16.24
C CYS A 14 -25.83 52.85 -17.09
N THR A 15 -25.82 52.18 -18.26
CA THR A 15 -26.99 52.06 -19.16
C THR A 15 -27.85 50.82 -18.88
N GLY A 16 -27.55 50.06 -17.83
CA GLY A 16 -28.24 48.82 -17.50
C GLY A 16 -29.53 49.01 -16.70
N PHE A 17 -30.28 47.92 -16.54
CA PHE A 17 -31.52 47.85 -15.77
C PHE A 17 -31.36 46.83 -14.63
N ILE A 18 -32.13 47.01 -13.57
CA ILE A 18 -32.21 46.14 -12.40
C ILE A 18 -33.05 44.92 -12.75
N GLU A 19 -32.40 43.77 -12.72
CA GLU A 19 -33.01 42.45 -12.86
C GLU A 19 -32.54 41.59 -11.69
N ASP A 20 -33.48 40.91 -11.02
CA ASP A 20 -33.21 40.11 -9.81
C ASP A 20 -32.50 40.88 -8.68
N GLY A 21 -32.80 42.18 -8.54
CA GLY A 21 -32.26 43.05 -7.50
C GLY A 21 -30.86 43.60 -7.78
N TYR A 22 -30.31 43.40 -8.97
CA TYR A 22 -29.00 43.92 -9.38
C TYR A 22 -28.98 44.41 -10.84
N CYS A 23 -28.11 45.36 -11.16
CA CYS A 23 -27.96 45.85 -12.53
C CYS A 23 -27.33 44.80 -13.46
N ASN A 24 -27.93 44.59 -14.63
CA ASN A 24 -27.44 43.66 -15.66
C ASN A 24 -26.14 44.11 -16.37
N VAL A 25 -25.77 45.39 -16.29
CA VAL A 25 -24.54 45.93 -16.91
C VAL A 25 -23.42 46.10 -15.87
N CYS A 26 -23.68 46.72 -14.72
CA CYS A 26 -22.64 47.06 -13.74
C CYS A 26 -22.70 46.26 -12.42
N GLY A 27 -23.70 45.38 -12.24
CA GLY A 27 -23.80 44.52 -11.06
C GLY A 27 -24.16 45.23 -9.74
N SER A 28 -24.58 46.49 -9.77
CA SER A 28 -24.94 47.23 -8.55
C SER A 28 -26.34 46.86 -8.05
N PRO A 29 -26.54 46.69 -6.73
CA PRO A 29 -27.84 46.32 -6.16
C PRO A 29 -28.89 47.42 -6.35
N ALA A 30 -30.16 47.03 -6.34
CA ALA A 30 -31.30 47.93 -6.18
C ALA A 30 -31.17 48.71 -4.86
N ALA A 31 -31.54 49.99 -4.86
CA ALA A 31 -31.35 50.84 -3.69
C ALA A 31 -32.17 50.31 -2.48
N PRO A 32 -31.58 50.20 -1.28
CA PRO A 32 -32.26 49.62 -0.13
C PRO A 32 -33.29 50.57 0.48
N SER A 33 -34.49 50.07 0.75
CA SER A 33 -35.48 50.73 1.61
C SER A 33 -35.20 50.42 3.08
N GLY A 34 -34.69 51.41 3.84
CA GLY A 34 -34.88 51.58 5.30
C GLY A 34 -34.28 50.53 6.27
N ALA A 35 -33.44 51.00 7.20
CA ALA A 35 -32.60 50.24 8.13
C ALA A 35 -33.24 49.84 9.48
N ALA A 36 -32.71 48.78 10.11
CA ALA A 36 -32.50 48.55 11.55
C ALA A 36 -31.72 47.21 11.68
N GLY A 37 -30.71 46.95 12.50
CA GLY A 37 -30.00 47.62 13.59
C GLY A 37 -29.24 46.48 14.31
N ALA A 38 -27.93 46.61 14.54
CA ALA A 38 -27.09 45.61 15.23
C ALA A 38 -26.65 46.10 16.61
N PRO A 39 -26.44 45.18 17.56
CA PRO A 39 -25.21 45.15 18.37
C PRO A 39 -24.70 43.69 18.49
N GLY A 40 -23.46 43.32 18.83
CA GLY A 40 -22.30 44.02 19.39
C GLY A 40 -21.57 43.09 20.39
N ALA A 41 -20.43 42.52 19.96
CA ALA A 41 -19.18 42.20 20.69
C ALA A 41 -19.06 41.23 21.92
N ALA A 42 -17.81 40.72 22.05
CA ALA A 42 -17.08 40.06 23.15
C ALA A 42 -17.17 38.51 23.26
N GLY A 43 -16.12 37.70 23.36
CA GLY A 43 -14.69 37.92 23.62
C GLY A 43 -14.29 37.44 25.02
N SER A 44 -13.75 36.22 25.18
CA SER A 44 -12.86 35.88 26.31
C SER A 44 -12.01 34.64 26.04
N SER A 45 -10.72 34.77 26.37
CA SER A 45 -9.64 33.81 26.29
C SER A 45 -9.20 33.42 27.70
N THR A 46 -8.93 32.14 27.96
CA THR A 46 -8.23 31.69 29.18
C THR A 46 -7.11 30.72 28.85
N THR A 47 -5.91 31.11 29.26
CA THR A 47 -4.63 30.39 29.28
C THR A 47 -4.59 29.36 30.41
N ALA A 48 -4.02 28.18 30.15
CA ALA A 48 -3.67 27.17 31.15
C ALA A 48 -2.15 26.95 31.19
N THR A 49 -1.60 26.99 32.41
CA THR A 49 -0.19 26.82 32.78
C THR A 49 0.19 25.35 32.96
N ALA A 50 1.42 25.01 32.53
CA ALA A 50 2.04 23.69 32.66
C ALA A 50 2.83 23.54 33.98
N ALA A 51 2.81 22.34 34.55
CA ALA A 51 3.67 21.90 35.64
C ALA A 51 4.26 20.51 35.34
N ALA A 52 5.54 20.33 35.65
CA ALA A 52 6.40 19.21 35.28
C ALA A 52 6.40 18.05 36.30
N ALA A 53 6.61 16.80 35.82
CA ALA A 53 7.11 15.67 36.62
C ALA A 53 7.71 14.51 35.77
N SER A 54 9.00 14.24 36.02
CA SER A 54 9.79 12.98 36.14
C SER A 54 9.75 11.79 35.12
N PRO A 55 10.87 11.03 34.99
CA PRO A 55 11.23 10.29 33.78
C PRO A 55 11.04 8.76 33.89
N SER A 56 9.81 8.30 33.66
CA SER A 56 9.50 6.88 33.35
C SER A 56 8.29 6.75 32.42
N ALA A 57 8.01 7.79 31.62
CA ALA A 57 6.81 7.91 30.78
C ALA A 57 7.14 8.28 29.31
N MET A 58 8.31 7.88 28.80
CA MET A 58 8.79 8.21 27.44
C MET A 58 8.50 7.11 26.39
N LEU A 59 7.50 6.27 26.62
CA LEU A 59 6.99 5.28 25.64
C LEU A 59 5.46 5.30 25.64
N GLY A 60 4.90 6.47 25.34
CA GLY A 60 3.46 6.70 25.25
C GLY A 60 2.87 6.10 23.97
N THR A 61 1.79 5.34 24.13
CA THR A 61 1.00 4.70 23.08
C THR A 61 0.36 5.73 22.13
N GLY A 62 0.95 5.95 20.97
CA GLY A 62 0.44 6.80 19.90
C GLY A 62 -0.29 6.01 18.81
N ILE A 63 -1.43 5.38 19.15
CA ILE A 63 -2.49 5.10 18.17
C ILE A 63 -3.73 5.82 18.70
N ALA A 64 -4.32 6.68 17.86
CA ALA A 64 -5.48 7.49 18.19
C ALA A 64 -6.60 6.66 18.84
N GLN A 65 -6.86 6.89 20.13
CA GLN A 65 -8.06 6.41 20.80
C GLN A 65 -9.27 7.18 20.25
N ALA A 66 -10.32 6.42 19.90
CA ALA A 66 -11.62 6.94 19.50
C ALA A 66 -12.22 7.86 20.60
N ALA A 67 -12.77 9.00 20.18
CA ALA A 67 -13.52 9.92 21.05
C ALA A 67 -14.88 9.31 21.47
N PRO A 68 -15.48 9.74 22.61
CA PRO A 68 -16.53 9.00 23.30
C PRO A 68 -17.94 9.22 22.74
N ASN A 69 -18.78 8.18 22.92
CA ASN A 69 -20.17 8.07 22.49
C ASN A 69 -21.12 9.12 23.10
N TYR A 70 -22.00 9.66 22.26
CA TYR A 70 -23.29 10.23 22.67
C TYR A 70 -24.31 9.11 22.96
N ALA A 71 -25.08 9.30 24.02
CA ALA A 71 -26.08 8.36 24.53
C ALA A 71 -27.29 8.16 23.60
N ALA A 72 -27.71 6.91 23.41
CA ALA A 72 -29.04 6.51 22.93
C ALA A 72 -29.51 5.26 23.69
N GLY A 73 -30.76 5.28 24.15
CA GLY A 73 -31.36 4.32 25.09
C GLY A 73 -31.75 2.95 24.50
N PRO A 74 -32.27 2.03 25.35
CA PRO A 74 -32.33 0.60 25.05
C PRO A 74 -33.61 0.17 24.32
N GLY A 75 -33.48 -0.80 23.42
CA GLY A 75 -34.57 -1.51 22.72
C GLY A 75 -34.05 -2.81 22.08
N PRO A 76 -34.91 -3.81 21.83
CA PRO A 76 -34.74 -5.16 22.39
C PRO A 76 -33.98 -6.18 21.52
N GLU A 77 -33.59 -7.24 22.21
CA GLU A 77 -32.80 -8.41 21.81
C GLU A 77 -33.33 -9.12 20.54
N GLY A 78 -32.40 -9.43 19.63
CA GLY A 78 -32.62 -10.26 18.45
C GLY A 78 -31.30 -10.86 17.93
N GLU A 79 -31.16 -12.17 18.12
CA GLU A 79 -30.28 -13.16 17.47
C GLU A 79 -28.86 -12.76 17.00
N ALA A 80 -27.86 -13.26 17.75
CA ALA A 80 -26.45 -13.16 17.46
C ALA A 80 -26.02 -14.01 16.25
N VAL A 81 -25.62 -13.35 15.17
CA VAL A 81 -24.72 -13.91 14.15
C VAL A 81 -23.31 -13.41 14.45
N SER A 82 -22.46 -14.32 14.93
CA SER A 82 -21.07 -14.06 15.34
C SER A 82 -20.18 -13.72 14.14
N THR A 83 -19.74 -12.46 14.04
CA THR A 83 -18.72 -11.99 13.09
C THR A 83 -17.32 -12.34 13.60
N ARG A 84 -16.69 -13.31 12.93
CA ARG A 84 -15.36 -13.85 13.28
C ARG A 84 -14.18 -13.05 12.69
N THR A 85 -14.44 -11.92 12.03
CA THR A 85 -13.47 -11.17 11.20
C THR A 85 -12.65 -10.11 11.96
N GLY A 86 -12.99 -9.82 13.22
CA GLY A 86 -12.34 -8.74 13.99
C GLY A 86 -11.09 -9.12 14.78
N ARG A 87 -10.75 -10.40 14.94
CA ARG A 87 -9.65 -10.87 15.83
C ARG A 87 -8.32 -11.16 15.13
N THR A 88 -8.26 -11.05 13.80
CA THR A 88 -7.11 -11.49 13.00
C THR A 88 -6.22 -10.35 12.51
N SER A 89 -6.54 -9.08 12.84
CA SER A 89 -5.81 -7.92 12.31
C SER A 89 -4.60 -7.54 13.18
N SER A 90 -3.43 -7.44 12.55
CA SER A 90 -2.19 -6.95 13.19
C SER A 90 -2.32 -5.48 13.65
N THR A 91 -3.28 -4.72 13.11
CA THR A 91 -3.54 -3.32 13.48
C THR A 91 -3.99 -3.13 14.93
N GLN A 92 -4.38 -4.21 15.62
CA GLN A 92 -4.76 -4.18 17.04
C GLN A 92 -3.57 -4.38 17.98
N LEU A 93 -2.42 -4.82 17.47
CA LEU A 93 -1.21 -4.96 18.28
C LEU A 93 -0.63 -3.59 18.62
N ALA A 94 -0.06 -3.46 19.81
CA ALA A 94 0.71 -2.28 20.19
C ALA A 94 1.87 -2.09 19.18
N SER A 95 2.26 -0.84 18.96
CA SER A 95 3.41 -0.46 18.14
C SER A 95 4.32 0.42 18.99
N ALA A 96 5.63 0.19 18.95
CA ALA A 96 6.59 1.13 19.52
C ALA A 96 6.42 2.51 18.85
N ALA A 97 6.51 3.58 19.64
CA ALA A 97 6.39 4.95 19.14
C ALA A 97 7.71 5.40 18.50
N LEU A 98 7.67 5.79 17.23
CA LEU A 98 8.70 6.58 16.55
C LEU A 98 8.20 8.05 16.56
N GLY A 99 9.06 9.02 16.86
CA GLY A 99 8.64 10.36 17.30
C GLY A 99 9.00 11.54 16.37
N SER A 100 8.17 12.59 16.41
CA SER A 100 8.32 13.86 15.67
C SER A 100 9.26 14.89 16.31
N ALA A 101 10.38 15.23 15.63
CA ALA A 101 10.94 16.59 15.53
C ALA A 101 12.12 16.68 14.51
N ARG A 102 11.92 17.52 13.48
CA ARG A 102 12.80 18.02 12.39
C ARG A 102 14.28 17.57 12.30
N SER A 103 14.68 17.16 11.10
CA SER A 103 15.74 17.80 10.29
C SER A 103 15.67 17.40 8.81
N ALA A 104 16.11 18.29 7.92
CA ALA A 104 16.23 18.09 6.48
C ALA A 104 17.71 18.22 6.09
N VAL A 105 18.20 17.45 5.09
CA VAL A 105 19.24 17.82 4.08
C VAL A 105 19.70 16.62 3.22
N THR A 106 19.39 16.74 1.92
CA THR A 106 20.06 16.34 0.65
C THR A 106 20.69 14.95 0.39
N GLY A 107 20.19 14.31 -0.69
CA GLY A 107 20.96 14.05 -1.91
C GLY A 107 21.19 12.58 -2.30
N THR A 108 20.36 12.02 -3.20
CA THR A 108 20.54 10.67 -3.76
C THR A 108 20.98 10.69 -5.23
N LYS A 109 21.90 9.80 -5.59
CA LYS A 109 22.38 9.57 -6.96
C LYS A 109 21.73 8.31 -7.55
N SER A 110 21.20 8.45 -8.75
CA SER A 110 20.58 7.38 -9.56
C SER A 110 21.63 6.47 -10.22
N THR A 111 21.47 5.14 -10.13
CA THR A 111 22.17 4.17 -10.98
C THR A 111 21.17 3.36 -11.81
N ARG A 112 21.18 3.59 -13.13
CA ARG A 112 20.46 2.81 -14.15
C ARG A 112 21.08 1.43 -14.36
N ARG A 113 20.22 0.42 -14.53
CA ARG A 113 20.46 -0.69 -15.48
C ARG A 113 19.18 -1.01 -16.26
N VAL A 114 19.27 -0.91 -17.58
CA VAL A 114 18.24 -1.34 -18.54
C VAL A 114 18.61 -2.75 -18.99
N GLY A 115 17.72 -3.72 -18.71
CA GLY A 115 17.80 -5.07 -19.25
C GLY A 115 16.82 -5.24 -20.40
N THR A 116 17.34 -5.39 -21.61
CA THR A 116 16.59 -5.67 -22.85
C THR A 116 16.19 -7.14 -22.93
N SER A 117 14.90 -7.44 -23.10
CA SER A 117 14.46 -8.68 -23.75
C SER A 117 13.15 -8.43 -24.49
N SER A 118 13.21 -8.56 -25.81
CA SER A 118 12.21 -8.14 -26.77
C SER A 118 11.15 -9.21 -27.02
N THR A 119 10.01 -8.73 -27.52
CA THR A 119 9.12 -9.39 -28.49
C THR A 119 8.01 -10.35 -28.04
N ARG A 120 7.71 -10.53 -26.74
CA ARG A 120 6.51 -11.29 -26.29
C ARG A 120 5.46 -10.52 -25.45
N LEU A 121 5.64 -9.22 -25.21
CA LEU A 121 4.81 -8.39 -24.31
C LEU A 121 3.93 -7.34 -25.03
N ARG A 122 3.18 -7.74 -26.07
CA ARG A 122 2.30 -6.78 -26.79
C ARG A 122 0.90 -6.63 -26.19
N GLY A 123 0.58 -7.27 -25.08
CA GLY A 123 -0.66 -7.05 -24.33
C GLY A 123 -0.37 -7.00 -22.85
N HIS A 124 -0.76 -5.91 -22.20
CA HIS A 124 -0.75 -5.64 -20.76
C HIS A 124 0.62 -5.26 -20.18
N ARG A 125 0.98 -3.97 -20.25
CA ARG A 125 2.18 -3.37 -19.62
C ARG A 125 1.96 -2.95 -18.16
N LEU A 126 0.74 -2.56 -17.79
CA LEU A 126 0.41 -2.11 -16.44
C LEU A 126 0.43 -3.26 -15.43
N GLY A 127 0.98 -3.01 -14.25
CA GLY A 127 0.97 -3.98 -13.13
C GLY A 127 2.23 -4.81 -12.96
N ALA A 128 3.35 -4.41 -13.60
CA ALA A 128 4.68 -5.03 -13.42
C ALA A 128 4.73 -6.55 -13.66
N GLY A 129 3.80 -7.09 -14.48
CA GLY A 129 3.65 -8.52 -14.71
C GLY A 129 3.04 -9.31 -13.55
N LEU A 130 2.55 -8.62 -12.50
CA LEU A 130 1.91 -9.22 -11.32
C LEU A 130 0.39 -9.27 -11.46
N THR A 131 -0.21 -8.27 -12.09
CA THR A 131 -1.65 -8.20 -12.38
C THR A 131 -1.90 -7.80 -13.83
N THR A 132 -3.17 -7.87 -14.26
CA THR A 132 -3.64 -7.44 -15.58
C THR A 132 -4.65 -6.31 -15.41
N VAL A 133 -4.36 -5.18 -16.05
CA VAL A 133 -5.30 -4.05 -16.15
C VAL A 133 -5.97 -4.08 -17.51
N PRO A 134 -7.31 -3.99 -17.61
CA PRO A 134 -7.99 -3.89 -18.89
C PRO A 134 -7.53 -2.65 -19.67
N SER A 135 -7.18 -2.83 -20.95
CA SER A 135 -6.79 -1.73 -21.83
C SER A 135 -7.95 -0.75 -22.02
N ALA A 136 -7.67 0.55 -21.95
CA ALA A 136 -8.63 1.57 -22.35
C ALA A 136 -8.75 1.58 -23.89
N PRO A 137 -9.97 1.74 -24.45
CA PRO A 137 -10.13 1.89 -25.89
C PRO A 137 -9.48 3.20 -26.35
N VAL A 138 -8.69 3.13 -27.42
CA VAL A 138 -8.17 4.33 -28.09
C VAL A 138 -9.34 4.97 -28.83
N ARG A 139 -9.68 6.20 -28.47
CA ARG A 139 -10.77 6.95 -29.09
C ARG A 139 -10.27 7.78 -30.26
N ASP A 140 -11.08 7.89 -31.30
CA ASP A 140 -10.89 8.92 -32.32
C ASP A 140 -11.02 10.30 -31.63
N PRO A 141 -10.04 11.21 -31.75
CA PRO A 141 -10.08 12.53 -31.14
C PRO A 141 -11.37 13.31 -31.43
N LEU A 142 -11.96 13.12 -32.60
CA LEU A 142 -13.22 13.76 -32.97
C LEU A 142 -14.41 13.28 -32.13
N GLN A 143 -14.39 12.03 -31.67
CA GLN A 143 -15.43 11.48 -30.80
C GLN A 143 -15.32 12.00 -29.35
N ALA A 144 -14.17 12.60 -28.99
CA ALA A 144 -13.99 13.23 -27.68
C ALA A 144 -14.59 14.65 -27.61
N ILE A 145 -14.98 15.23 -28.75
CA ILE A 145 -15.59 16.56 -28.80
C ILE A 145 -17.00 16.50 -28.20
N MET A 146 -17.28 17.45 -27.32
CA MET A 146 -18.62 17.64 -26.77
C MET A 146 -19.59 18.07 -27.86
N ALA A 147 -20.67 17.31 -28.06
CA ALA A 147 -21.70 17.63 -29.04
C ALA A 147 -22.39 18.99 -28.77
N VAL A 148 -22.57 19.32 -27.49
CA VAL A 148 -23.07 20.62 -27.03
C VAL A 148 -22.11 21.13 -25.94
N PRO A 149 -21.35 22.21 -26.19
CA PRO A 149 -20.40 22.76 -25.24
C PRO A 149 -21.12 23.63 -24.20
N GLU A 150 -21.89 22.98 -23.32
CA GLU A 150 -22.59 23.64 -22.21
C GLU A 150 -22.14 23.10 -20.85
N LEU A 151 -21.87 24.00 -19.91
CA LEU A 151 -21.57 23.63 -18.53
C LEU A 151 -22.87 23.41 -17.75
N ALA A 152 -23.05 22.20 -17.23
CA ALA A 152 -24.19 21.86 -16.38
C ALA A 152 -24.31 22.80 -15.16
N GLU A 153 -25.53 23.20 -14.81
CA GLU A 153 -25.76 24.18 -13.73
C GLU A 153 -25.10 23.79 -12.42
N SER A 154 -25.13 22.51 -12.05
CA SER A 154 -24.52 22.00 -10.81
C SER A 154 -23.02 22.32 -10.70
N LYS A 155 -22.34 22.50 -11.84
CA LYS A 155 -20.89 22.76 -11.94
C LYS A 155 -20.52 24.25 -12.09
N ARG A 156 -21.49 25.16 -12.12
CA ARG A 156 -21.24 26.60 -12.32
C ARG A 156 -20.85 27.28 -11.01
N PHE A 157 -19.59 27.66 -10.81
CA PHE A 157 -19.16 28.33 -9.58
C PHE A 157 -18.45 29.63 -9.93
N CYS A 158 -18.53 30.62 -9.03
CA CYS A 158 -17.80 31.86 -9.18
C CYS A 158 -16.30 31.55 -9.15
N PRO A 159 -15.52 32.01 -10.13
CA PRO A 159 -14.09 31.71 -10.20
C PRO A 159 -13.28 32.36 -9.07
N THR A 160 -13.80 33.41 -8.43
CA THR A 160 -13.10 34.12 -7.34
C THR A 160 -13.50 33.62 -5.96
N CYS A 161 -14.79 33.57 -5.64
CA CYS A 161 -15.25 33.25 -4.28
C CYS A 161 -15.85 31.86 -4.10
N GLY A 162 -15.94 31.06 -5.18
CA GLY A 162 -16.50 29.70 -5.13
C GLY A 162 -18.03 29.63 -4.93
N ALA A 163 -18.73 30.76 -4.89
CA ALA A 163 -20.19 30.77 -4.74
C ALA A 163 -20.91 30.10 -5.92
N LYS A 164 -22.07 29.47 -5.67
CA LYS A 164 -22.93 28.93 -6.75
C LYS A 164 -23.50 30.08 -7.57
N VAL A 165 -23.25 30.11 -8.87
CA VAL A 165 -23.71 31.17 -9.79
C VAL A 165 -24.36 30.58 -11.04
N GLY A 166 -25.26 31.32 -11.70
CA GLY A 166 -25.92 30.81 -12.91
C GLY A 166 -26.74 29.54 -12.66
N ARG A 167 -27.43 29.47 -11.51
CA ARG A 167 -28.40 28.42 -11.16
C ARG A 167 -29.79 28.83 -11.62
N SER A 168 -30.59 27.83 -11.98
CA SER A 168 -32.01 28.00 -12.23
C SER A 168 -32.75 28.48 -10.97
N ARG A 169 -33.74 29.34 -11.18
CA ARG A 169 -34.61 29.87 -10.14
C ARG A 169 -36.01 30.05 -10.71
N ASP A 170 -37.02 29.59 -9.97
CA ASP A 170 -38.44 29.78 -10.32
C ASP A 170 -38.79 29.31 -11.75
N GLY A 171 -38.15 28.24 -12.22
CA GLY A 171 -38.37 27.66 -13.56
C GLY A 171 -37.61 28.36 -14.70
N VAL A 172 -36.86 29.42 -14.42
CA VAL A 172 -35.98 30.09 -15.39
C VAL A 172 -34.60 29.42 -15.34
N PRO A 173 -34.06 28.95 -16.49
CA PRO A 173 -32.71 28.40 -16.55
C PRO A 173 -31.67 29.39 -16.06
N GLY A 174 -30.65 28.89 -15.36
CA GLY A 174 -29.57 29.72 -14.90
C GLY A 174 -28.77 30.31 -16.06
N ARG A 175 -28.46 31.60 -16.00
CA ARG A 175 -27.61 32.29 -16.98
C ARG A 175 -26.20 31.69 -17.08
N THR A 176 -25.65 31.62 -18.29
CA THR A 176 -24.27 31.15 -18.55
C THR A 176 -23.23 32.24 -18.36
N SER A 177 -23.63 33.51 -18.40
CA SER A 177 -22.76 34.66 -18.13
C SER A 177 -23.44 35.70 -17.24
N GLY A 178 -22.64 36.52 -16.55
CA GLY A 178 -23.13 37.59 -15.68
C GLY A 178 -22.16 37.94 -14.56
N PHE A 179 -22.66 38.46 -13.45
CA PHE A 179 -21.86 38.82 -12.28
C PHE A 179 -22.24 37.97 -11.06
N CYS A 180 -21.24 37.59 -10.27
CA CYS A 180 -21.44 36.86 -9.02
C CYS A 180 -22.23 37.74 -8.03
N PRO A 181 -23.35 37.26 -7.46
CA PRO A 181 -24.13 38.06 -6.52
C PRO A 181 -23.40 38.31 -5.19
N GLN A 182 -22.40 37.48 -4.85
CA GLN A 182 -21.68 37.58 -3.59
C GLN A 182 -20.45 38.51 -3.66
N CYS A 183 -19.63 38.39 -4.71
CA CYS A 183 -18.38 39.15 -4.83
C CYS A 183 -18.33 40.09 -6.05
N ARG A 184 -19.35 40.08 -6.91
CA ARG A 184 -19.46 40.85 -8.16
C ARG A 184 -18.40 40.55 -9.22
N THR A 185 -17.59 39.50 -9.08
CA THR A 185 -16.74 39.04 -10.18
C THR A 185 -17.61 38.62 -11.36
N ALA A 186 -17.27 39.10 -12.55
CA ALA A 186 -17.85 38.61 -13.80
C ALA A 186 -17.57 37.11 -13.98
N PHE A 187 -18.54 36.37 -14.50
CA PHE A 187 -18.36 34.99 -14.92
C PHE A 187 -18.94 34.80 -16.32
N SER A 188 -18.31 33.93 -17.10
CA SER A 188 -18.85 33.39 -18.34
C SER A 188 -18.50 31.91 -18.41
N PHE A 189 -19.50 31.09 -18.72
CA PHE A 189 -19.36 29.65 -18.94
C PHE A 189 -19.46 29.31 -20.43
N ASP A 190 -19.56 30.31 -21.31
CA ASP A 190 -19.61 30.11 -22.74
C ASP A 190 -18.19 29.86 -23.29
N PRO A 191 -18.02 29.00 -24.30
CA PRO A 191 -16.74 28.79 -24.96
C PRO A 191 -16.17 30.09 -25.52
N GLN A 192 -14.89 30.36 -25.22
CA GLN A 192 -14.14 31.51 -25.73
C GLN A 192 -13.60 31.31 -27.16
N LEU A 193 -13.44 30.04 -27.58
CA LEU A 193 -13.04 29.68 -28.94
C LEU A 193 -14.15 28.87 -29.62
N SER A 194 -14.35 29.12 -30.89
CA SER A 194 -15.30 28.45 -31.78
C SER A 194 -14.59 27.51 -32.76
N PRO A 195 -15.25 26.43 -33.21
CA PRO A 195 -14.73 25.62 -34.31
C PRO A 195 -14.43 26.48 -35.55
N GLY A 196 -13.23 26.33 -36.12
CA GLY A 196 -12.71 27.11 -37.24
C GLY A 196 -11.80 28.28 -36.85
N ASP A 197 -11.77 28.68 -35.57
CA ASP A 197 -10.83 29.71 -35.11
C ASP A 197 -9.39 29.22 -35.25
N VAL A 198 -8.49 30.12 -35.67
CA VAL A 198 -7.06 29.81 -35.81
C VAL A 198 -6.26 30.56 -34.74
N VAL A 199 -5.99 29.87 -33.63
CA VAL A 199 -5.27 30.41 -32.48
C VAL A 199 -3.79 30.52 -32.80
N GLY A 200 -3.20 31.69 -32.51
CA GLY A 200 -1.79 31.97 -32.78
C GLY A 200 -1.37 31.83 -34.25
N GLY A 201 -2.32 31.85 -35.19
CA GLY A 201 -2.05 31.64 -36.62
C GLY A 201 -1.61 30.21 -37.00
N GLN A 202 -1.74 29.24 -36.08
CA GLN A 202 -1.22 27.88 -36.25
C GLN A 202 -2.21 26.78 -35.87
N TYR A 203 -3.04 27.00 -34.85
CA TYR A 203 -3.86 25.95 -34.25
C TYR A 203 -5.33 26.16 -34.61
N GLU A 204 -5.85 25.32 -35.50
CA GLU A 204 -7.25 25.37 -35.93
C GLU A 204 -8.13 24.61 -34.94
N VAL A 205 -9.01 25.34 -34.25
CA VAL A 205 -9.93 24.80 -33.24
C VAL A 205 -10.98 23.94 -33.92
N VAL A 206 -11.20 22.74 -33.38
CA VAL A 206 -12.21 21.81 -33.88
C VAL A 206 -13.42 21.74 -32.94
N GLY A 207 -13.21 21.89 -31.63
CA GLY A 207 -14.31 21.93 -30.67
C GLY A 207 -13.86 21.81 -29.21
N CYS A 208 -14.82 21.81 -28.29
CA CYS A 208 -14.57 21.68 -26.85
C CYS A 208 -14.48 20.21 -26.43
N LEU A 209 -13.48 19.86 -25.62
CA LEU A 209 -13.32 18.54 -25.02
C LEU A 209 -13.92 18.47 -23.62
N ALA A 210 -13.66 19.50 -22.80
CA ALA A 210 -14.05 19.54 -21.40
C ALA A 210 -14.08 20.98 -20.88
N HIS A 211 -14.65 21.16 -19.68
CA HIS A 211 -14.57 22.41 -18.92
C HIS A 211 -13.94 22.12 -17.55
N GLY A 212 -12.84 22.80 -17.24
CA GLY A 212 -12.07 22.66 -15.99
C GLY A 212 -12.09 23.94 -15.14
N GLY A 213 -11.19 24.00 -14.15
CA GLY A 213 -11.09 25.15 -13.23
C GLY A 213 -10.63 26.46 -13.90
N LEU A 214 -9.87 26.36 -14.99
CA LEU A 214 -9.36 27.51 -15.77
C LEU A 214 -10.18 27.79 -17.04
N GLY A 215 -11.38 27.22 -17.13
CA GLY A 215 -12.28 27.35 -18.28
C GLY A 215 -12.27 26.15 -19.22
N TRP A 216 -12.65 26.39 -20.46
CA TRP A 216 -12.79 25.37 -21.50
C TRP A 216 -11.45 24.83 -22.00
N ILE A 217 -11.46 23.55 -22.35
CA ILE A 217 -10.35 22.81 -22.94
C ILE A 217 -10.77 22.46 -24.36
N TYR A 218 -9.96 22.82 -25.35
CA TYR A 218 -10.28 22.70 -26.77
C TYR A 218 -9.40 21.68 -27.47
N LEU A 219 -9.96 20.97 -28.44
CA LEU A 219 -9.21 20.19 -29.41
C LEU A 219 -8.89 21.08 -30.61
N ALA A 220 -7.63 21.06 -31.05
CA ALA A 220 -7.20 21.77 -32.25
C ALA A 220 -6.26 20.92 -33.10
N ARG A 221 -6.09 21.32 -34.36
CA ARG A 221 -5.09 20.76 -35.28
C ARG A 221 -3.92 21.73 -35.42
N ASP A 222 -2.72 21.23 -35.20
CA ASP A 222 -1.48 21.97 -35.44
C ASP A 222 -1.15 21.95 -36.94
N GLN A 223 -1.42 23.05 -37.62
CA GLN A 223 -1.25 23.16 -39.07
C GLN A 223 0.23 23.12 -39.50
N ASN A 224 1.17 23.42 -38.59
CA ASN A 224 2.60 23.40 -38.89
C ASN A 224 3.22 22.00 -38.76
N VAL A 225 2.54 21.08 -38.08
CA VAL A 225 3.08 19.73 -37.79
C VAL A 225 2.10 18.66 -38.28
N SER A 226 1.91 18.61 -39.61
CA SER A 226 1.09 17.60 -40.31
C SER A 226 -0.34 17.44 -39.77
N GLY A 227 -0.94 18.50 -39.20
CA GLY A 227 -2.29 18.45 -38.66
C GLY A 227 -2.43 17.57 -37.41
N ARG A 228 -1.35 17.36 -36.64
CA ARG A 228 -1.41 16.60 -35.39
C ARG A 228 -2.42 17.21 -34.42
N TRP A 229 -3.03 16.36 -33.61
CA TRP A 229 -3.97 16.79 -32.58
C TRP A 229 -3.24 17.41 -31.39
N VAL A 230 -3.74 18.58 -30.97
CA VAL A 230 -3.26 19.29 -29.78
C VAL A 230 -4.44 19.73 -28.94
N VAL A 231 -4.16 20.03 -27.68
CA VAL A 231 -5.12 20.59 -26.72
C VAL A 231 -4.75 22.02 -26.41
N LEU A 232 -5.75 22.91 -26.39
CA LEU A 232 -5.61 24.29 -25.96
C LEU A 232 -6.32 24.48 -24.62
N LYS A 233 -5.62 25.06 -23.64
CA LYS A 233 -6.17 25.40 -22.31
C LYS A 233 -5.88 26.86 -22.01
N GLY A 234 -6.90 27.62 -21.58
CA GLY A 234 -6.75 29.03 -21.23
C GLY A 234 -5.82 29.25 -20.04
N LEU A 235 -5.05 30.34 -20.07
CA LEU A 235 -4.25 30.84 -18.96
C LEU A 235 -5.09 31.79 -18.09
N LEU A 236 -4.83 31.83 -16.78
CA LEU A 236 -5.45 32.80 -15.87
C LEU A 236 -4.93 34.22 -16.17
N ASN A 237 -5.83 35.20 -16.20
CA ASN A 237 -5.55 36.65 -16.21
C ASN A 237 -4.69 37.18 -17.38
N SER A 238 -5.01 36.79 -18.61
CA SER A 238 -4.22 37.19 -19.79
C SER A 238 -4.74 38.42 -20.56
N GLY A 239 -5.62 39.24 -19.99
CA GLY A 239 -6.25 40.37 -20.71
C GLY A 239 -5.29 41.48 -21.16
N ASP A 240 -4.06 41.49 -20.63
CA ASP A 240 -2.99 42.45 -20.94
C ASP A 240 -1.73 41.69 -21.42
N PRO A 241 -1.10 42.07 -22.55
CA PRO A 241 0.16 41.50 -23.03
C PRO A 241 1.27 41.38 -21.97
N ASP A 242 1.38 42.34 -21.04
CA ASP A 242 2.39 42.32 -19.99
C ASP A 242 2.10 41.24 -18.93
N ALA A 243 0.83 41.05 -18.58
CA ALA A 243 0.39 39.99 -17.68
C ALA A 243 0.56 38.60 -18.32
N PHE A 244 0.37 38.50 -19.64
CA PHE A 244 0.66 37.28 -20.40
C PHE A 244 2.16 36.95 -20.43
N ALA A 245 3.02 37.94 -20.68
CA ALA A 245 4.46 37.75 -20.67
C ALA A 245 4.98 37.29 -19.29
N ALA A 246 4.45 37.87 -18.21
CA ALA A 246 4.72 37.42 -16.84
C ALA A 246 4.25 35.97 -16.61
N ALA A 247 3.01 35.63 -17.00
CA ALA A 247 2.46 34.28 -16.85
C ALA A 247 3.23 33.21 -17.66
N ILE A 248 3.76 33.55 -18.84
CA ILE A 248 4.67 32.67 -19.59
C ILE A 248 5.99 32.53 -18.83
N SER A 249 6.61 33.62 -18.40
CA SER A 249 7.89 33.58 -17.69
C SER A 249 7.81 32.72 -16.42
N GLU A 250 6.67 32.75 -15.73
CA GLU A 250 6.41 31.92 -14.55
C GLU A 250 6.22 30.43 -14.87
N ARG A 251 5.88 30.06 -16.12
CA ARG A 251 5.57 28.68 -16.54
C ARG A 251 6.51 28.12 -17.59
N GLN A 252 7.51 28.88 -18.02
CA GLN A 252 8.46 28.48 -19.05
C GLN A 252 9.22 27.20 -18.70
N PHE A 253 9.48 26.99 -17.40
CA PHE A 253 10.14 25.77 -16.91
C PHE A 253 9.33 24.49 -17.20
N LEU A 254 8.00 24.58 -17.38
CA LEU A 254 7.17 23.43 -17.73
C LEU A 254 7.39 22.96 -19.17
N ALA A 255 7.91 23.82 -20.05
CA ALA A 255 8.29 23.43 -21.40
C ALA A 255 9.61 22.61 -21.44
N GLU A 256 10.39 22.62 -20.35
CA GLU A 256 11.62 21.81 -20.21
C GLU A 256 11.33 20.40 -19.68
N VAL A 257 10.09 20.13 -19.23
CA VAL A 257 9.66 18.83 -18.72
C VAL A 257 9.43 17.88 -19.89
N GLU A 258 10.36 16.95 -20.11
CA GLU A 258 10.30 15.94 -21.16
C GLU A 258 10.31 14.54 -20.54
N HIS A 259 9.14 13.91 -20.43
CA HIS A 259 9.00 12.58 -19.87
C HIS A 259 7.86 11.80 -20.55
N PRO A 260 8.04 10.51 -20.92
CA PRO A 260 7.03 9.75 -21.67
C PRO A 260 5.69 9.58 -20.94
N LEU A 261 5.68 9.68 -19.62
CA LEU A 261 4.48 9.57 -18.79
C LEU A 261 3.89 10.93 -18.38
N ILE A 262 4.40 12.04 -18.91
CA ILE A 262 3.89 13.39 -18.64
C ILE A 262 3.43 14.00 -19.97
N VAL A 263 2.33 14.75 -19.96
CA VAL A 263 1.85 15.50 -21.12
C VAL A 263 2.89 16.54 -21.55
N GLU A 264 3.22 16.58 -22.84
CA GLU A 264 4.16 17.56 -23.37
C GLU A 264 3.46 18.92 -23.57
N ILE A 265 4.10 20.00 -23.12
CA ILE A 265 3.71 21.37 -23.46
C ILE A 265 4.49 21.79 -24.69
N TYR A 266 3.78 22.06 -25.78
CA TYR A 266 4.40 22.43 -27.05
C TYR A 266 4.65 23.93 -27.18
N ASN A 267 3.70 24.77 -26.72
CA ASN A 267 3.78 26.21 -26.94
C ASN A 267 2.85 26.98 -25.99
N PHE A 268 3.05 28.30 -25.92
CA PHE A 268 2.13 29.26 -25.33
C PHE A 268 1.79 30.34 -26.36
N VAL A 269 0.51 30.60 -26.58
CA VAL A 269 0.03 31.48 -27.66
C VAL A 269 -1.02 32.47 -27.17
N MET A 270 -1.13 33.61 -27.85
CA MET A 270 -2.20 34.58 -27.67
C MET A 270 -3.22 34.50 -28.80
N HIS A 271 -4.49 34.71 -28.46
CA HIS A 271 -5.58 34.92 -29.40
C HIS A 271 -6.62 35.83 -28.76
N ASP A 272 -7.00 36.90 -29.45
CA ASP A 272 -8.00 37.89 -29.01
C ASP A 272 -7.80 38.41 -27.58
N GLY A 273 -6.54 38.67 -27.20
CA GLY A 273 -6.20 39.16 -25.87
C GLY A 273 -6.32 38.10 -24.77
N ALA A 274 -6.41 36.82 -25.12
CA ALA A 274 -6.38 35.70 -24.19
C ALA A 274 -5.20 34.76 -24.49
N GLY A 275 -4.56 34.26 -23.43
CA GLY A 275 -3.42 33.36 -23.51
C GLY A 275 -3.84 31.90 -23.40
N TYR A 276 -3.19 31.03 -24.15
CA TYR A 276 -3.46 29.60 -24.20
C TYR A 276 -2.17 28.78 -24.11
N THR A 277 -2.19 27.73 -23.29
CA THR A 277 -1.19 26.66 -23.34
C THR A 277 -1.59 25.66 -24.42
N VAL A 278 -0.65 25.35 -25.30
CA VAL A 278 -0.75 24.29 -26.31
C VAL A 278 -0.04 23.06 -25.78
N MET A 279 -0.75 21.93 -25.68
CA MET A 279 -0.21 20.69 -25.15
C MET A 279 -0.60 19.48 -26.01
N GLU A 280 0.06 18.36 -25.78
CA GLU A 280 -0.25 17.07 -26.38
C GLU A 280 -1.71 16.65 -26.11
N TYR A 281 -2.37 16.12 -27.15
CA TYR A 281 -3.65 15.45 -26.99
C TYR A 281 -3.46 14.00 -26.51
N VAL A 282 -3.98 13.68 -25.32
CA VAL A 282 -3.96 12.33 -24.75
C VAL A 282 -5.33 11.66 -24.97
N GLY A 283 -5.41 10.77 -25.97
CA GLY A 283 -6.67 10.17 -26.47
C GLY A 283 -7.25 9.01 -25.67
N GLY A 284 -7.12 9.06 -24.34
CA GLY A 284 -7.53 8.00 -23.42
C GLY A 284 -8.73 8.35 -22.55
N LYS A 285 -8.93 7.60 -21.45
CA LYS A 285 -9.88 7.94 -20.38
C LYS A 285 -9.14 8.30 -19.11
N SER A 286 -9.58 9.36 -18.42
CA SER A 286 -9.12 9.64 -17.07
C SER A 286 -9.54 8.53 -16.11
N LEU A 287 -8.79 8.31 -15.03
CA LEU A 287 -9.21 7.33 -14.01
C LEU A 287 -10.56 7.71 -13.38
N LYS A 288 -10.89 9.00 -13.30
CA LYS A 288 -12.23 9.46 -12.89
C LYS A 288 -13.32 9.02 -13.84
N GLU A 289 -13.11 9.12 -15.15
CA GLU A 289 -14.08 8.62 -16.14
C GLU A 289 -14.22 7.11 -16.05
N ILE A 290 -13.13 6.37 -15.82
CA ILE A 290 -13.18 4.93 -15.59
C ILE A 290 -14.03 4.60 -14.35
N LEU A 291 -13.84 5.31 -13.24
CA LEU A 291 -14.68 5.14 -12.03
C LEU A 291 -16.15 5.49 -12.29
N LYS A 292 -16.40 6.54 -13.08
CA LYS A 292 -17.76 6.95 -13.46
C LYS A 292 -18.43 5.87 -14.30
N ASP A 293 -17.76 5.37 -15.33
CA ASP A 293 -18.28 4.30 -16.19
C ASP A 293 -18.58 3.05 -15.37
N ARG A 294 -17.67 2.64 -14.47
CA ARG A 294 -17.90 1.49 -13.57
C ARG A 294 -19.11 1.66 -12.67
N ARG A 295 -19.38 2.87 -12.19
CA ARG A 295 -20.56 3.19 -11.39
C ARG A 295 -21.83 3.14 -12.25
N ASP A 296 -21.77 3.76 -13.42
CA ASP A 296 -22.92 3.85 -14.34
C ASP A 296 -23.30 2.43 -14.84
N ASP A 297 -22.30 1.59 -15.17
CA ASP A 297 -22.46 0.17 -15.53
C ASP A 297 -22.99 -0.68 -14.36
N ASN A 298 -22.75 -0.25 -13.12
CA ASN A 298 -23.24 -0.89 -11.89
C ASN A 298 -24.55 -0.25 -11.38
N GLY A 299 -25.39 0.27 -12.29
CA GLY A 299 -26.70 0.80 -11.96
C GLY A 299 -26.67 2.07 -11.09
N GLY A 300 -25.59 2.85 -11.15
CA GLY A 300 -25.40 4.07 -10.35
C GLY A 300 -24.80 3.82 -8.96
N VAL A 301 -24.56 2.57 -8.57
CA VAL A 301 -23.92 2.21 -7.30
C VAL A 301 -22.40 2.27 -7.45
N VAL A 302 -21.72 2.92 -6.49
CA VAL A 302 -20.26 3.09 -6.50
C VAL A 302 -19.57 1.73 -6.63
N ASN A 303 -18.69 1.62 -7.63
CA ASN A 303 -17.93 0.40 -7.94
C ASN A 303 -16.45 0.77 -8.09
N PRO A 304 -15.71 0.87 -6.97
CA PRO A 304 -14.30 1.23 -6.99
C PRO A 304 -13.45 0.26 -7.84
N LEU A 305 -12.21 0.65 -8.13
CA LEU A 305 -11.26 -0.25 -8.78
C LEU A 305 -10.83 -1.37 -7.83
N PRO A 306 -10.56 -2.58 -8.36
CA PRO A 306 -9.78 -3.58 -7.65
C PRO A 306 -8.45 -2.99 -7.16
N VAL A 307 -8.02 -3.38 -5.96
CA VAL A 307 -6.85 -2.79 -5.29
C VAL A 307 -5.58 -2.99 -6.12
N ASP A 308 -5.40 -4.18 -6.68
CA ASP A 308 -4.28 -4.52 -7.56
C ASP A 308 -4.22 -3.64 -8.82
N GLN A 309 -5.36 -3.34 -9.44
CA GLN A 309 -5.43 -2.45 -10.60
C GLN A 309 -5.12 -0.99 -10.23
N ALA A 310 -5.62 -0.50 -9.09
CA ALA A 310 -5.31 0.85 -8.62
C ALA A 310 -3.82 1.00 -8.29
N LEU A 311 -3.22 0.01 -7.63
CA LEU A 311 -1.78 -0.08 -7.39
C LEU A 311 -1.00 -0.12 -8.70
N ALA A 312 -1.44 -0.89 -9.70
CA ALA A 312 -0.81 -0.96 -11.01
C ALA A 312 -0.76 0.40 -11.74
N TYR A 313 -1.85 1.18 -11.69
CA TYR A 313 -1.87 2.53 -12.27
C TYR A 313 -0.91 3.48 -11.57
N VAL A 314 -0.96 3.52 -10.23
CA VAL A 314 -0.07 4.40 -9.45
C VAL A 314 1.38 3.98 -9.63
N LEU A 315 1.69 2.69 -9.60
CA LEU A 315 3.05 2.18 -9.78
C LEU A 315 3.66 2.63 -11.11
N GLU A 316 2.88 2.62 -12.19
CA GLU A 316 3.33 3.05 -13.50
C GLU A 316 3.71 4.53 -13.51
N ILE A 317 3.00 5.38 -12.75
CA ILE A 317 3.19 6.83 -12.79
C ILE A 317 4.26 7.36 -11.83
N LEU A 318 4.65 6.60 -10.80
CA LEU A 318 5.68 7.02 -9.83
C LEU A 318 7.01 7.48 -10.47
N PRO A 319 7.55 6.86 -11.54
CA PRO A 319 8.76 7.38 -12.20
C PRO A 319 8.63 8.82 -12.71
N ALA A 320 7.43 9.27 -13.07
CA ALA A 320 7.18 10.65 -13.48
C ALA A 320 7.33 11.63 -12.29
N PHE A 321 6.86 11.23 -11.11
CA PHE A 321 7.04 12.03 -9.88
C PHE A 321 8.51 12.09 -9.46
N ALA A 322 9.22 10.95 -9.49
CA ALA A 322 10.65 10.93 -9.21
C ALA A 322 11.43 11.87 -10.14
N TYR A 323 11.12 11.83 -11.45
CA TYR A 323 11.70 12.75 -12.44
C TYR A 323 11.41 14.22 -12.13
N LEU A 324 10.17 14.58 -11.78
CA LEU A 324 9.84 15.96 -11.40
C LEU A 324 10.61 16.39 -10.14
N HIS A 325 10.69 15.53 -9.13
CA HIS A 325 11.38 15.80 -7.88
C HIS A 325 12.89 15.99 -8.10
N ASP A 326 13.51 15.20 -8.99
CA ASP A 326 14.91 15.35 -9.40
C ASP A 326 15.19 16.70 -10.09
N LEU A 327 14.20 17.27 -10.79
CA LEU A 327 14.26 18.62 -11.37
C LEU A 327 13.94 19.73 -10.36
N GLY A 328 13.65 19.39 -9.11
CA GLY A 328 13.22 20.34 -8.09
C GLY A 328 11.79 20.86 -8.32
N LEU A 329 10.92 20.06 -8.95
CA LEU A 329 9.52 20.39 -9.22
C LEU A 329 8.58 19.50 -8.40
N ILE A 330 7.46 20.04 -7.93
CA ILE A 330 6.39 19.33 -7.20
C ILE A 330 5.10 19.40 -8.02
N PHE A 331 4.32 18.31 -8.07
CA PHE A 331 3.10 18.22 -8.90
C PHE A 331 1.88 18.91 -8.29
N CYS A 332 1.71 18.83 -6.97
CA CYS A 332 0.74 19.54 -6.12
C CYS A 332 -0.74 19.18 -6.25
N ASP A 333 -1.23 18.75 -7.40
CA ASP A 333 -2.67 18.47 -7.61
C ASP A 333 -2.94 17.07 -8.19
N PHE A 334 -2.26 16.03 -7.67
CA PHE A 334 -2.51 14.67 -8.14
C PHE A 334 -3.86 14.12 -7.63
N LYS A 335 -4.68 13.67 -8.57
CA LYS A 335 -6.03 13.12 -8.36
C LYS A 335 -6.47 12.28 -9.56
N PRO A 336 -7.54 11.47 -9.48
CA PRO A 336 -7.99 10.62 -10.58
C PRO A 336 -8.30 11.36 -11.90
N ASP A 337 -8.65 12.66 -11.84
CA ASP A 337 -8.85 13.49 -13.03
C ASP A 337 -7.56 13.68 -13.84
N ASN A 338 -6.40 13.71 -13.17
CA ASN A 338 -5.12 14.15 -13.73
C ASN A 338 -4.25 12.99 -14.24
N MET A 339 -4.83 11.80 -14.39
CA MET A 339 -4.16 10.63 -14.97
C MET A 339 -5.06 9.95 -15.99
N ILE A 340 -4.59 9.87 -17.23
CA ILE A 340 -5.30 9.26 -18.35
C ILE A 340 -4.67 7.93 -18.70
N GLN A 341 -5.49 6.89 -18.85
CA GLN A 341 -5.11 5.62 -19.45
C GLN A 341 -5.36 5.65 -20.96
N GLN A 342 -4.34 5.34 -21.75
CA GLN A 342 -4.42 5.19 -23.20
C GLN A 342 -3.86 3.82 -23.60
N GLY A 343 -4.73 2.91 -24.06
CA GLY A 343 -4.35 1.53 -24.29
C GLY A 343 -3.84 0.87 -23.00
N ASP A 344 -2.63 0.34 -23.05
CA ASP A 344 -1.89 -0.26 -21.92
C ASP A 344 -0.92 0.73 -21.24
N GLY A 345 -1.01 2.04 -21.52
CA GLY A 345 -0.17 3.07 -20.90
C GLY A 345 -0.97 4.07 -20.09
N VAL A 346 -0.27 4.87 -19.27
CA VAL A 346 -0.83 6.03 -18.57
C VAL A 346 0.00 7.28 -18.82
N LYS A 347 -0.63 8.44 -18.65
CA LYS A 347 0.04 9.73 -18.73
C LYS A 347 -0.57 10.71 -17.72
N LEU A 348 0.28 11.45 -17.01
CA LEU A 348 -0.11 12.59 -16.20
C LEU A 348 -0.50 13.74 -17.10
N ILE A 349 -1.63 14.35 -16.77
CA ILE A 349 -2.11 15.56 -17.42
C ILE A 349 -2.28 16.67 -16.38
N ASP A 350 -2.45 17.89 -16.88
CA ASP A 350 -2.64 19.11 -16.09
C ASP A 350 -1.44 19.50 -15.21
N LEU A 351 -0.45 20.12 -15.83
CA LEU A 351 0.71 20.71 -15.15
C LEU A 351 0.42 22.08 -14.52
N GLY A 352 -0.86 22.50 -14.44
CA GLY A 352 -1.23 23.83 -13.95
C GLY A 352 -0.95 24.06 -12.47
N GLY A 353 -0.84 22.99 -11.67
CA GLY A 353 -0.45 23.05 -10.26
C GLY A 353 1.05 22.86 -10.02
N VAL A 354 1.82 22.47 -11.04
CA VAL A 354 3.24 22.15 -10.90
C VAL A 354 4.03 23.41 -10.59
N ARG A 355 4.96 23.30 -9.65
CA ARG A 355 5.80 24.43 -9.21
C ARG A 355 7.18 23.98 -8.78
N ARG A 356 8.09 24.94 -8.65
CA ARG A 356 9.43 24.69 -8.10
C ARG A 356 9.36 24.49 -6.58
N LEU A 357 10.26 23.66 -6.06
CA LEU A 357 10.37 23.36 -4.63
C LEU A 357 10.73 24.62 -3.81
N ASP A 358 11.50 25.54 -4.39
CA ASP A 358 11.98 26.77 -3.76
C ASP A 358 11.03 27.97 -3.97
N ASP A 359 9.91 27.78 -4.67
CA ASP A 359 8.92 28.82 -4.88
C ASP A 359 8.04 29.00 -3.62
N MET A 360 8.26 30.11 -2.92
CA MET A 360 7.53 30.46 -1.70
C MET A 360 6.49 31.59 -1.93
N THR A 361 6.39 32.11 -3.15
CA THR A 361 5.63 33.33 -3.45
C THR A 361 4.40 33.09 -4.29
N SER A 362 4.42 32.09 -5.17
CA SER A 362 3.27 31.83 -6.04
C SER A 362 2.09 31.23 -5.28
N ALA A 363 0.89 31.49 -5.78
CA ALA A 363 -0.32 30.88 -5.23
C ALA A 363 -0.26 29.35 -5.36
N ILE A 364 -0.59 28.65 -4.27
CA ILE A 364 -0.63 27.19 -4.24
C ILE A 364 -2.04 26.73 -4.61
N PHE A 365 -2.14 25.94 -5.67
CA PHE A 365 -3.39 25.33 -6.10
C PHE A 365 -3.44 23.87 -5.63
N GLY A 366 -4.61 23.43 -5.16
CA GLY A 366 -4.83 22.05 -4.79
C GLY A 366 -6.32 21.76 -4.61
N THR A 367 -6.68 20.48 -4.71
CA THR A 367 -8.06 20.04 -4.56
C THR A 367 -8.33 19.60 -3.12
N VAL A 368 -9.40 20.15 -2.52
CA VAL A 368 -9.88 19.74 -1.18
C VAL A 368 -10.10 18.22 -1.14
N GLY A 369 -9.62 17.58 -0.08
CA GLY A 369 -9.65 16.13 0.09
C GLY A 369 -8.47 15.37 -0.56
N TYR A 370 -7.59 16.06 -1.29
CA TYR A 370 -6.36 15.50 -1.84
C TYR A 370 -5.12 16.24 -1.35
N GLN A 371 -5.19 17.56 -1.28
CA GLN A 371 -4.07 18.39 -0.84
C GLN A 371 -3.66 18.04 0.60
N ALA A 372 -2.35 17.98 0.84
CA ALA A 372 -1.81 17.71 2.16
C ALA A 372 -2.12 18.87 3.13
N PRO A 373 -2.53 18.58 4.38
CA PRO A 373 -3.04 19.58 5.30
C PRO A 373 -2.02 20.66 5.67
N GLU A 374 -0.73 20.31 5.66
CA GLU A 374 0.34 21.23 6.01
C GLU A 374 0.66 22.26 4.92
N VAL A 375 0.20 22.07 3.68
CA VAL A 375 0.64 22.87 2.53
C VAL A 375 0.32 24.36 2.69
N ALA A 376 -0.79 24.68 3.35
CA ALA A 376 -1.17 26.07 3.62
C ALA A 376 -0.19 26.79 4.58
N GLU A 377 0.48 26.05 5.47
CA GLU A 377 1.36 26.60 6.50
C GLU A 377 2.85 26.41 6.16
N MET A 378 3.22 25.24 5.64
CA MET A 378 4.60 24.80 5.40
C MET A 378 5.01 24.88 3.93
N GLY A 379 4.07 25.12 3.01
CA GLY A 379 4.31 25.07 1.57
C GLY A 379 4.35 23.65 1.02
N THR A 380 4.68 23.54 -0.27
CA THR A 380 4.71 22.28 -1.01
C THR A 380 6.04 21.57 -0.86
N SER A 381 6.01 20.24 -0.81
CA SER A 381 7.19 19.38 -0.65
C SER A 381 7.00 18.02 -1.34
N VAL A 382 8.05 17.22 -1.43
CA VAL A 382 7.97 15.81 -1.85
C VAL A 382 6.95 15.04 -1.00
N ALA A 383 6.97 15.25 0.32
CA ALA A 383 6.02 14.63 1.25
C ALA A 383 4.56 15.04 0.97
N SER A 384 4.33 16.25 0.47
CA SER A 384 2.98 16.69 0.06
C SER A 384 2.49 15.98 -1.22
N ASP A 385 3.37 15.70 -2.18
CA ASP A 385 3.02 14.87 -3.35
C ASP A 385 2.73 13.42 -2.93
N VAL A 386 3.56 12.83 -2.05
CA VAL A 386 3.32 11.48 -1.47
C VAL A 386 1.93 11.39 -0.84
N TYR A 387 1.51 12.44 -0.12
CA TYR A 387 0.16 12.52 0.43
C TYR A 387 -0.90 12.52 -0.67
N THR A 388 -0.78 13.35 -1.70
CA THR A 388 -1.75 13.35 -2.82
C THR A 388 -1.82 12.01 -3.55
N ILE A 389 -0.71 11.27 -3.66
CA ILE A 389 -0.66 9.91 -4.20
C ILE A 389 -1.45 8.95 -3.31
N GLY A 390 -1.24 8.99 -1.99
CA GLY A 390 -2.01 8.20 -1.03
C GLY A 390 -3.52 8.49 -1.10
N ARG A 391 -3.91 9.77 -1.13
CA ARG A 391 -5.31 10.20 -1.25
C ARG A 391 -5.95 9.78 -2.57
N THR A 392 -5.18 9.85 -3.65
CA THR A 392 -5.62 9.36 -4.97
C THR A 392 -5.86 7.86 -4.92
N LEU A 393 -4.91 7.09 -4.41
CA LEU A 393 -5.02 5.63 -4.30
C LEU A 393 -6.22 5.22 -3.41
N ALA A 394 -6.44 5.90 -2.28
CA ALA A 394 -7.62 5.70 -1.44
C ALA A 394 -8.93 5.98 -2.21
N THR A 395 -8.98 7.06 -3.01
CA THR A 395 -10.16 7.38 -3.82
C THR A 395 -10.44 6.35 -4.92
N LEU A 396 -9.39 5.72 -5.47
CA LEU A 396 -9.55 4.72 -6.51
C LEU A 396 -10.19 3.42 -5.99
N VAL A 397 -9.97 3.05 -4.72
CA VAL A 397 -10.34 1.73 -4.20
C VAL A 397 -11.48 1.76 -3.16
N LEU A 398 -11.82 2.93 -2.62
CA LEU A 398 -12.86 3.07 -1.60
C LEU A 398 -14.11 3.75 -2.15
N ASP A 399 -15.28 3.44 -1.58
CA ASP A 399 -16.42 4.37 -1.61
C ASP A 399 -16.14 5.51 -0.64
N PHE A 400 -15.27 6.44 -1.05
CA PHE A 400 -14.67 7.46 -0.17
C PHE A 400 -15.62 8.64 0.08
N ARG A 401 -16.83 8.35 0.54
CA ARG A 401 -17.82 9.39 0.89
C ARG A 401 -17.28 10.24 2.02
N GLY A 402 -17.38 11.56 1.85
CA GLY A 402 -16.86 12.51 2.82
C GLY A 402 -15.36 12.81 2.69
N ASN A 403 -14.68 12.33 1.63
CA ASN A 403 -13.29 12.71 1.32
C ASN A 403 -13.08 14.25 1.31
N GLN A 404 -14.10 15.02 0.94
CA GLN A 404 -14.07 16.49 0.92
C GLN A 404 -14.76 17.15 2.13
N THR A 405 -15.26 16.36 3.08
CA THR A 405 -15.97 16.86 4.27
C THR A 405 -15.46 16.21 5.56
N THR A 406 -15.96 15.01 5.91
CA THR A 406 -15.63 14.33 7.16
C THR A 406 -14.18 13.85 7.21
N TYR A 407 -13.64 13.42 6.07
CA TYR A 407 -12.33 12.78 5.95
C TYR A 407 -11.32 13.66 5.22
N VAL A 408 -11.44 14.99 5.25
CA VAL A 408 -10.57 15.92 4.49
C VAL A 408 -9.08 15.67 4.71
N ALA A 409 -8.69 15.38 5.96
CA ALA A 409 -7.30 15.11 6.33
C ALA A 409 -7.10 13.73 6.99
N SER A 410 -8.07 12.81 6.86
CA SER A 410 -8.01 11.49 7.48
C SER A 410 -8.49 10.38 6.54
N LEU A 411 -8.24 9.13 6.91
CA LEU A 411 -8.80 7.94 6.27
C LEU A 411 -9.99 7.42 7.09
N PRO A 412 -10.96 6.71 6.48
CA PRO A 412 -12.03 6.07 7.23
C PRO A 412 -11.47 4.98 8.18
N PRO A 413 -12.15 4.69 9.30
CA PRO A 413 -11.70 3.65 10.24
C PRO A 413 -11.61 2.27 9.57
N VAL A 414 -10.59 1.48 9.98
CA VAL A 414 -10.40 0.09 9.48
C VAL A 414 -11.62 -0.77 9.75
N ALA A 415 -12.23 -0.65 10.93
CA ALA A 415 -13.41 -1.42 11.33
C ALA A 415 -14.63 -1.21 10.40
N GLU A 416 -14.71 -0.06 9.73
CA GLU A 416 -15.79 0.30 8.82
C GLU A 416 -15.42 0.12 7.35
N THR A 417 -14.17 -0.28 7.06
CA THR A 417 -13.62 -0.34 5.70
C THR A 417 -13.18 -1.77 5.36
N PRO A 418 -14.03 -2.58 4.69
CA PRO A 418 -13.72 -3.97 4.37
C PRO A 418 -12.40 -4.17 3.61
N VAL A 419 -12.08 -3.25 2.68
CA VAL A 419 -10.82 -3.28 1.93
C VAL A 419 -9.60 -3.21 2.86
N PHE A 420 -9.66 -2.40 3.92
CA PHE A 420 -8.55 -2.29 4.88
C PHE A 420 -8.43 -3.52 5.78
N GLN A 421 -9.55 -4.19 6.08
CA GLN A 421 -9.54 -5.45 6.85
C GLN A 421 -8.97 -6.60 6.03
N GLN A 422 -9.23 -6.60 4.72
CA GLN A 422 -8.74 -7.62 3.80
C GLN A 422 -7.27 -7.44 3.46
N TYR A 423 -6.82 -6.20 3.28
CA TYR A 423 -5.45 -5.87 2.85
C TYR A 423 -4.77 -4.92 3.85
N ASP A 424 -4.27 -5.50 4.94
CA ASP A 424 -3.62 -4.76 6.04
C ASP A 424 -2.37 -3.99 5.59
N SER A 425 -1.51 -4.59 4.75
CA SER A 425 -0.31 -3.91 4.22
C SER A 425 -0.67 -2.73 3.30
N PHE A 426 -1.76 -2.85 2.54
CA PHE A 426 -2.29 -1.75 1.74
C PHE A 426 -2.82 -0.61 2.61
N TYR A 427 -3.56 -0.93 3.68
CA TYR A 427 -3.98 0.08 4.66
C TYR A 427 -2.78 0.80 5.27
N ARG A 428 -1.74 0.07 5.71
CA ARG A 428 -0.52 0.67 6.29
C ARG A 428 0.23 1.54 5.30
N LEU A 429 0.30 1.15 4.02
CA LEU A 429 0.85 1.99 2.95
C LEU A 429 0.08 3.30 2.80
N LEU A 430 -1.25 3.25 2.80
CA LEU A 430 -2.09 4.46 2.74
C LEU A 430 -1.94 5.32 3.99
N ALA A 431 -1.93 4.70 5.18
CA ALA A 431 -1.77 5.40 6.44
C ALA A 431 -0.43 6.13 6.52
N LYS A 432 0.66 5.48 6.11
CA LYS A 432 1.99 6.10 6.02
C LYS A 432 2.01 7.23 4.99
N ALA A 433 1.51 7.02 3.77
CA ALA A 433 1.46 8.07 2.75
C ALA A 433 0.59 9.27 3.18
N CYS A 434 -0.49 9.03 3.92
CA CYS A 434 -1.44 10.05 4.38
C CYS A 434 -1.21 10.51 5.82
N ALA A 435 -0.03 10.28 6.39
CA ALA A 435 0.28 10.71 7.75
C ALA A 435 0.17 12.23 7.89
N LEU A 436 -0.31 12.71 9.04
CA LEU A 436 -0.50 14.15 9.26
C LEU A 436 0.83 14.89 9.32
N ASP A 437 1.82 14.33 10.03
CA ASP A 437 3.19 14.82 9.98
C ASP A 437 3.81 14.39 8.64
N PRO A 438 4.31 15.32 7.81
CA PRO A 438 4.98 14.97 6.55
C PRO A 438 6.21 14.07 6.76
N SER A 439 6.83 14.12 7.93
CA SER A 439 8.04 13.34 8.27
C SER A 439 7.74 11.85 8.49
N ASP A 440 6.49 11.51 8.83
CA ASP A 440 6.04 10.12 8.99
C ASP A 440 5.80 9.42 7.65
N ARG A 441 5.76 10.18 6.54
CA ARG A 441 5.48 9.67 5.20
C ARG A 441 6.71 8.99 4.59
N PHE A 442 6.58 8.53 3.35
CA PHE A 442 7.75 8.08 2.57
C PHE A 442 8.62 9.29 2.23
N ALA A 443 9.94 9.19 2.46
CA ALA A 443 10.87 10.28 2.22
C ALA A 443 11.05 10.54 0.71
N THR A 444 10.96 9.49 -0.11
CA THR A 444 11.11 9.56 -1.56
C THR A 444 10.06 8.75 -2.30
N ILE A 445 9.87 9.07 -3.58
CA ILE A 445 9.01 8.31 -4.48
C ILE A 445 9.54 6.90 -4.72
N ASP A 446 10.87 6.72 -4.77
CA ASP A 446 11.48 5.40 -4.95
C ASP A 446 11.24 4.49 -3.74
N GLU A 447 11.31 5.04 -2.52
CA GLU A 447 10.95 4.32 -1.29
C GLU A 447 9.48 3.88 -1.34
N MET A 448 8.56 4.81 -1.64
CA MET A 448 7.14 4.48 -1.79
C MET A 448 6.92 3.41 -2.86
N ARG A 449 7.61 3.52 -4.00
CA ARG A 449 7.52 2.58 -5.12
C ARG A 449 7.95 1.17 -4.72
N ALA A 450 9.06 1.04 -3.99
CA ALA A 450 9.53 -0.26 -3.49
C ALA A 450 8.48 -0.93 -2.60
N GLN A 451 7.89 -0.18 -1.67
CA GLN A 451 6.84 -0.68 -0.79
C GLN A 451 5.55 -1.02 -1.55
N LEU A 452 5.16 -0.20 -2.53
CA LEU A 452 3.95 -0.40 -3.33
C LEU A 452 4.01 -1.68 -4.17
N ILE A 453 5.20 -2.05 -4.69
CA ILE A 453 5.41 -3.34 -5.38
C ILE A 453 5.19 -4.52 -4.44
N GLY A 454 5.72 -4.44 -3.22
CA GLY A 454 5.53 -5.48 -2.19
C GLY A 454 4.05 -5.68 -1.86
N VAL A 455 3.34 -4.58 -1.60
CA VAL A 455 1.89 -4.58 -1.36
C VAL A 455 1.11 -5.15 -2.55
N LEU A 456 1.47 -4.78 -3.79
CA LEU A 456 0.82 -5.34 -4.99
C LEU A 456 0.97 -6.87 -5.07
N ARG A 457 2.16 -7.41 -4.74
CA ARG A 457 2.36 -8.88 -4.69
C ARG A 457 1.45 -9.53 -3.66
N GLU A 458 1.32 -8.93 -2.48
CA GLU A 458 0.47 -9.45 -1.41
C GLU A 458 -1.02 -9.42 -1.76
N VAL A 459 -1.51 -8.34 -2.37
CA VAL A 459 -2.89 -8.22 -2.83
C VAL A 459 -3.19 -9.29 -3.88
N VAL A 460 -2.35 -9.40 -4.91
CA VAL A 460 -2.50 -10.43 -5.96
C VAL A 460 -2.43 -11.84 -5.38
N ALA A 461 -1.51 -12.08 -4.44
CA ALA A 461 -1.37 -13.37 -3.77
C ALA A 461 -2.63 -13.72 -2.96
N THR A 462 -3.21 -12.74 -2.28
CA THR A 462 -4.45 -12.87 -1.50
C THR A 462 -5.65 -13.21 -2.39
N ASP A 463 -5.78 -12.54 -3.53
CA ASP A 463 -6.91 -12.70 -4.44
C ASP A 463 -6.90 -14.02 -5.23
N ARG A 464 -5.75 -14.68 -5.38
CA ARG A 464 -5.65 -16.03 -5.97
C ARG A 464 -6.39 -17.12 -5.17
N GLY A 465 -6.81 -16.83 -3.94
CA GLY A 465 -7.49 -17.78 -3.06
C GLY A 465 -6.55 -18.78 -2.36
N PRO A 466 -7.10 -19.51 -1.37
CA PRO A 466 -6.31 -20.39 -0.51
C PRO A 466 -5.62 -21.52 -1.29
N GLY A 467 -4.43 -21.89 -0.85
CA GLY A 467 -3.76 -23.14 -1.25
C GLY A 467 -2.78 -23.08 -2.41
N SER A 468 -2.38 -21.89 -2.82
CA SER A 468 -1.22 -21.69 -3.69
C SER A 468 -0.11 -20.97 -2.92
N GLY A 469 0.99 -21.66 -2.65
CA GLY A 469 2.24 -21.01 -2.22
C GLY A 469 2.81 -20.15 -3.35
N ALA A 470 3.67 -19.21 -3.00
CA ALA A 470 4.39 -18.44 -4.00
C ALA A 470 5.35 -19.34 -4.80
N LEU A 471 5.36 -19.17 -6.12
CA LEU A 471 6.25 -19.89 -7.03
C LEU A 471 7.48 -19.06 -7.43
N HIS A 472 7.42 -17.75 -7.21
CA HIS A 472 8.47 -16.83 -7.57
C HIS A 472 8.97 -16.13 -6.31
N SER A 473 10.26 -15.82 -6.30
CA SER A 473 10.88 -14.98 -5.30
C SER A 473 11.21 -13.62 -5.89
N ALA A 474 11.25 -12.61 -5.03
CA ALA A 474 11.68 -11.27 -5.33
C ALA A 474 12.74 -10.83 -4.33
N ALA A 475 13.77 -10.16 -4.83
CA ALA A 475 14.76 -9.55 -3.97
C ALA A 475 14.15 -8.34 -3.25
N SER A 476 14.30 -8.30 -1.93
CA SER A 476 14.11 -7.09 -1.14
C SER A 476 15.36 -6.20 -1.25
N VAL A 477 15.16 -4.89 -1.21
CA VAL A 477 16.25 -3.91 -1.14
C VAL A 477 16.67 -3.64 0.31
N LEU A 478 15.82 -3.98 1.29
CA LEU A 478 16.04 -3.70 2.71
C LEU A 478 16.47 -4.93 3.51
N PHE A 479 16.10 -6.14 3.05
CA PHE A 479 16.36 -7.38 3.77
C PHE A 479 16.95 -8.48 2.88
N GLU A 480 17.78 -9.32 3.48
CA GLU A 480 18.10 -10.64 2.96
C GLU A 480 16.96 -11.63 3.23
N ALA A 481 16.87 -12.68 2.40
CA ALA A 481 15.90 -13.75 2.61
C ALA A 481 16.18 -14.53 3.91
N PRO A 482 15.15 -15.18 4.50
CA PRO A 482 15.37 -16.12 5.61
C PRO A 482 16.37 -17.21 5.24
N VAL A 483 17.34 -17.45 6.12
CA VAL A 483 18.45 -18.39 5.87
C VAL A 483 18.10 -19.82 6.31
N SER A 484 17.12 -19.97 7.21
CA SER A 484 16.69 -21.23 7.79
C SER A 484 15.17 -21.33 7.81
N ASP A 485 14.68 -22.57 7.82
CA ASP A 485 13.28 -22.96 7.85
C ASP A 485 13.07 -24.17 8.77
N ASP A 486 13.41 -23.99 10.06
CA ASP A 486 13.25 -25.00 11.12
C ASP A 486 11.79 -25.50 11.21
N ALA A 487 11.65 -26.81 11.05
CA ALA A 487 10.36 -27.46 11.07
C ALA A 487 9.78 -27.55 12.50
N ASP A 488 10.64 -27.80 13.49
CA ASP A 488 10.27 -28.24 14.82
C ASP A 488 9.94 -27.08 15.76
N HIS A 489 10.63 -25.95 15.62
CA HIS A 489 10.47 -24.80 16.50
C HIS A 489 10.19 -23.52 15.72
N PRO A 490 9.56 -22.50 16.35
CA PRO A 490 9.56 -21.15 15.81
C PRO A 490 10.98 -20.65 15.56
N LEU A 491 11.16 -19.83 14.52
CA LEU A 491 12.47 -19.28 14.19
C LEU A 491 13.02 -18.48 15.37
N THR A 492 14.31 -18.65 15.64
CA THR A 492 15.05 -17.81 16.56
C THR A 492 15.44 -16.49 15.90
N TRP A 493 15.84 -15.50 16.72
CA TRP A 493 16.18 -14.16 16.24
C TRP A 493 17.29 -14.14 15.17
N ASP A 494 18.24 -15.08 15.23
CA ASP A 494 19.37 -15.23 14.31
C ASP A 494 19.01 -15.96 13.00
N ALA A 495 17.83 -16.58 12.95
CA ALA A 495 17.28 -17.21 11.76
C ALA A 495 16.31 -16.30 10.98
N LEU A 496 15.96 -15.13 11.55
CA LEU A 496 15.13 -14.12 10.89
C LEU A 496 15.90 -13.42 9.74
N PRO A 497 15.18 -12.83 8.77
CA PRO A 497 15.75 -11.98 7.72
C PRO A 497 16.76 -10.96 8.27
N THR A 498 17.87 -10.76 7.56
CA THR A 498 18.89 -9.80 8.00
C THR A 498 18.77 -8.48 7.24
N LEU A 499 19.04 -7.35 7.89
CA LEU A 499 19.09 -6.06 7.23
C LEU A 499 20.20 -6.04 6.17
N LYS A 500 19.89 -5.47 5.01
CA LYS A 500 20.90 -5.11 4.01
C LYS A 500 21.56 -3.79 4.40
N ILE A 501 22.83 -3.69 4.08
CA ILE A 501 23.61 -2.46 4.26
C ILE A 501 23.16 -1.47 3.19
N ASP A 502 22.89 -0.22 3.58
CA ASP A 502 22.71 0.87 2.63
C ASP A 502 24.03 1.15 1.89
N GLU A 503 24.05 0.87 0.59
CA GLU A 503 25.23 1.07 -0.27
C GLU A 503 25.63 2.55 -0.40
N SER A 504 24.75 3.49 -0.02
CA SER A 504 25.04 4.92 0.00
C SER A 504 25.75 5.39 1.28
N ASP A 505 25.81 4.55 2.33
CA ASP A 505 26.51 4.88 3.57
C ASP A 505 28.03 4.98 3.34
N PRO A 506 28.71 6.03 3.86
CA PRO A 506 30.16 6.21 3.69
C PRO A 506 31.01 5.02 4.15
N MET A 507 30.52 4.25 5.12
CA MET A 507 31.22 3.11 5.72
C MET A 507 30.83 1.77 5.09
N ALA A 508 29.94 1.72 4.09
CA ALA A 508 29.49 0.47 3.47
C ALA A 508 30.65 -0.41 2.95
N SER A 509 31.62 0.20 2.24
CA SER A 509 32.79 -0.54 1.73
C SER A 509 33.72 -1.02 2.84
N TRP A 510 33.83 -0.29 3.94
CA TRP A 510 34.66 -0.68 5.07
C TRP A 510 34.01 -1.83 5.84
N LEU A 511 32.70 -1.77 6.07
CA LEU A 511 31.91 -2.82 6.71
C LEU A 511 32.00 -4.14 5.95
N ALA A 512 31.97 -4.10 4.61
CA ALA A 512 32.19 -5.30 3.78
C ALA A 512 33.56 -5.97 4.01
N GLY A 513 34.56 -5.23 4.51
CA GLY A 513 35.86 -5.75 4.90
C GLY A 513 35.92 -6.39 6.30
N VAL A 514 34.92 -6.16 7.15
CA VAL A 514 34.88 -6.65 8.54
C VAL A 514 34.40 -8.10 8.58
N ASN A 515 35.28 -9.03 8.22
CA ASN A 515 35.01 -10.47 8.20
C ASN A 515 35.53 -11.17 9.47
N ILE A 516 34.95 -10.83 10.63
CA ILE A 516 35.34 -11.37 11.94
C ILE A 516 34.22 -12.27 12.48
N ALA A 517 34.52 -13.55 12.69
CA ALA A 517 33.55 -14.53 13.18
C ALA A 517 33.25 -14.38 14.67
N ASP A 518 34.25 -14.04 15.49
CA ASP A 518 34.07 -13.84 16.93
C ASP A 518 33.31 -12.54 17.22
N PRO A 519 32.14 -12.59 17.88
CA PRO A 519 31.32 -11.40 18.12
C PRO A 519 32.04 -10.31 18.93
N ALA A 520 32.83 -10.70 19.94
CA ALA A 520 33.54 -9.74 20.79
C ALA A 520 34.63 -8.99 20.02
N ALA A 521 35.45 -9.70 19.24
CA ALA A 521 36.45 -9.09 18.36
C ALA A 521 35.80 -8.25 17.26
N ARG A 522 34.63 -8.66 16.74
CA ARG A 522 33.89 -7.87 15.75
C ARG A 522 33.35 -6.57 16.34
N MET A 523 32.78 -6.61 17.56
CA MET A 523 32.38 -5.41 18.28
C MET A 523 33.55 -4.46 18.49
N ALA A 524 34.73 -4.96 18.90
CA ALA A 524 35.92 -4.14 19.08
C ALA A 524 36.39 -3.47 17.78
N ALA A 525 36.33 -4.18 16.65
CA ALA A 525 36.64 -3.62 15.34
C ALA A 525 35.63 -2.53 14.92
N LEU A 526 34.33 -2.78 15.15
CA LEU A 526 33.25 -1.83 14.85
C LEU A 526 33.32 -0.57 15.73
N ALA A 527 33.68 -0.71 17.01
CA ALA A 527 33.94 0.43 17.90
C ALA A 527 35.17 1.25 17.48
N ALA A 528 36.11 0.64 16.77
CA ALA A 528 37.30 1.29 16.21
C ALA A 528 37.11 1.74 14.75
N ALA A 529 35.87 1.76 14.25
CA ALA A 529 35.58 2.21 12.90
C ALA A 529 36.05 3.68 12.68
N PRO A 530 36.57 4.02 11.49
CA PRO A 530 36.94 5.39 11.13
C PRO A 530 35.85 6.43 11.39
N GLU A 531 34.59 6.07 11.11
CA GLU A 531 33.42 6.91 11.31
C GLU A 531 32.28 6.10 11.96
N SER A 532 31.50 6.74 12.84
CA SER A 532 30.36 6.11 13.52
C SER A 532 29.05 6.43 12.81
N THR A 533 28.88 5.90 11.61
CA THR A 533 27.65 6.01 10.81
C THR A 533 26.55 5.09 11.34
N VAL A 534 25.31 5.29 10.87
CA VAL A 534 24.17 4.45 11.28
C VAL A 534 24.40 2.97 10.95
N GLU A 535 24.98 2.66 9.79
CA GLU A 535 25.29 1.28 9.40
C GLU A 535 26.30 0.62 10.33
N VAL A 536 27.34 1.36 10.76
CA VAL A 536 28.32 0.86 11.73
C VAL A 536 27.66 0.56 13.08
N ARG A 537 26.77 1.46 13.55
CA ARG A 537 26.05 1.27 14.83
C ARG A 537 25.06 0.11 14.76
N LEU A 538 24.34 -0.07 13.65
CA LEU A 538 23.46 -1.22 13.43
C LEU A 538 24.26 -2.54 13.43
N ALA A 539 25.40 -2.57 12.74
CA ALA A 539 26.31 -3.73 12.75
C ALA A 539 26.87 -4.02 14.16
N TYR A 540 27.22 -2.97 14.91
CA TYR A 540 27.69 -3.08 16.30
C TYR A 540 26.61 -3.68 17.19
N ALA A 541 25.40 -3.14 17.14
CA ALA A 541 24.27 -3.62 17.92
C ALA A 541 23.94 -5.09 17.61
N LYS A 542 23.97 -5.49 16.33
CA LYS A 542 23.79 -6.89 15.95
C LYS A 542 24.87 -7.81 16.54
N ALA A 543 26.15 -7.41 16.46
CA ALA A 543 27.24 -8.17 17.09
C ALA A 543 27.11 -8.23 18.63
N ALA A 544 26.58 -7.17 19.25
CA ALA A 544 26.28 -7.15 20.68
C ALA A 544 25.14 -8.11 21.07
N ILE A 545 24.13 -8.31 20.22
CA ILE A 545 23.10 -9.34 20.42
C ILE A 545 23.74 -10.74 20.40
N GLU A 546 24.59 -11.03 19.40
CA GLU A 546 25.32 -12.30 19.30
C GLU A 546 26.19 -12.56 20.54
N HIS A 547 26.82 -11.52 21.09
CA HIS A 547 27.62 -11.60 22.32
C HIS A 547 26.80 -11.49 23.61
N ARG A 548 25.46 -11.41 23.54
CA ARG A 548 24.53 -11.22 24.67
C ARG A 548 24.83 -9.99 25.54
N ARG A 549 25.34 -8.91 24.92
CA ARG A 549 25.64 -7.61 25.56
C ARG A 549 24.48 -6.64 25.41
N PHE A 550 23.32 -7.03 25.92
CA PHE A 550 22.05 -6.32 25.73
C PHE A 550 22.04 -4.85 26.16
N ALA A 551 22.74 -4.49 27.26
CA ALA A 551 22.84 -3.09 27.69
C ALA A 551 23.54 -2.19 26.65
N GLU A 552 24.46 -2.76 25.86
CA GLU A 552 25.12 -2.03 24.78
C GLU A 552 24.22 -1.88 23.55
N VAL A 553 23.35 -2.87 23.30
CA VAL A 553 22.31 -2.79 22.26
C VAL A 553 21.35 -1.66 22.57
N ASP A 554 20.80 -1.63 23.79
CA ASP A 554 19.83 -0.60 24.21
C ASP A 554 20.44 0.80 24.14
N LYS A 555 21.69 0.94 24.59
CA LYS A 555 22.45 2.20 24.46
C LYS A 555 22.60 2.61 23.00
N THR A 556 22.98 1.68 22.11
CA THR A 556 23.19 1.97 20.69
C THR A 556 21.89 2.36 20.00
N ILE A 557 20.77 1.70 20.31
CA ILE A 557 19.44 2.05 19.80
C ILE A 557 19.07 3.48 20.21
N VAL A 558 19.29 3.85 21.48
CA VAL A 558 19.03 5.22 21.95
C VAL A 558 19.88 6.24 21.21
N GLU A 559 21.16 5.95 20.96
CA GLU A 559 22.04 6.83 20.19
C GLU A 559 21.60 6.97 18.73
N ILE A 560 21.14 5.90 18.08
CA ILE A 560 20.61 5.94 16.71
C ILE A 560 19.33 6.80 16.66
N LEU A 561 18.38 6.56 17.56
CA LEU A 561 17.10 7.28 17.59
C LEU A 561 17.22 8.73 18.06
N ALA A 562 18.30 9.07 18.78
CA ALA A 562 18.63 10.45 19.12
C ALA A 562 19.13 11.24 17.89
N ASP A 563 19.81 10.57 16.95
CA ASP A 563 20.28 11.18 15.70
C ASP A 563 19.15 11.25 14.65
N ASP A 564 18.38 10.16 14.52
CA ASP A 564 17.20 10.09 13.65
C ASP A 564 16.06 9.30 14.32
N PRO A 565 15.02 9.99 14.83
CA PRO A 565 13.85 9.35 15.44
C PRO A 565 13.03 8.44 14.51
N TRP A 566 13.17 8.58 13.18
CA TRP A 566 12.47 7.77 12.18
C TRP A 566 13.28 6.57 11.70
N GLU A 567 14.46 6.33 12.27
CA GLU A 567 15.31 5.20 11.93
C GLU A 567 14.68 3.87 12.42
N TRP A 568 13.79 3.34 11.61
CA TRP A 568 13.03 2.13 11.91
C TRP A 568 13.93 0.89 12.06
N ARG A 569 15.14 0.89 11.49
CA ARG A 569 16.09 -0.22 11.66
C ARG A 569 16.55 -0.36 13.11
N ALA A 570 16.51 0.72 13.90
CA ALA A 570 16.74 0.64 15.33
C ALA A 570 15.63 -0.17 16.05
N ALA A 571 14.36 0.03 15.66
CA ALA A 571 13.24 -0.78 16.16
C ALA A 571 13.36 -2.25 15.71
N TRP A 572 13.86 -2.51 14.50
CA TRP A 572 14.17 -3.87 14.05
C TRP A 572 15.21 -4.55 14.95
N ILE A 573 16.33 -3.88 15.22
CA ILE A 573 17.37 -4.37 16.13
C ILE A 573 16.83 -4.57 17.55
N GLY A 574 15.96 -3.67 18.03
CA GLY A 574 15.25 -3.82 19.31
C GLY A 574 14.44 -5.10 19.38
N GLY A 575 13.62 -5.37 18.36
CA GLY A 575 12.82 -6.60 18.26
C GLY A 575 13.68 -7.88 18.24
N LEU A 576 14.83 -7.86 17.56
CA LEU A 576 15.78 -8.97 17.59
C LEU A 576 16.37 -9.19 18.99
N ALA A 577 16.73 -8.12 19.69
CA ALA A 577 17.27 -8.20 21.04
C ALA A 577 16.23 -8.72 22.05
N GLU A 578 14.99 -8.25 21.96
CA GLU A 578 13.84 -8.71 22.76
C GLU A 578 13.60 -10.22 22.55
N LEU A 579 13.57 -10.70 21.30
CA LEU A 579 13.50 -12.15 21.03
C LEU A 579 14.70 -12.91 21.59
N ALA A 580 15.92 -12.38 21.47
CA ALA A 580 17.12 -13.01 22.02
C ALA A 580 17.12 -13.13 23.56
N ARG A 581 16.40 -12.23 24.25
CA ARG A 581 16.16 -12.28 25.70
C ARG A 581 15.00 -13.21 26.09
N GLY A 582 14.17 -13.64 25.14
CA GLY A 582 12.95 -14.42 25.39
C GLY A 582 11.71 -13.55 25.64
N GLU A 583 11.78 -12.25 25.34
CA GLU A 583 10.73 -11.25 25.57
C GLU A 583 9.85 -11.10 24.33
N ALA A 584 9.28 -12.21 23.85
CA ALA A 584 8.52 -12.24 22.59
C ALA A 584 7.30 -11.31 22.59
N ALA A 585 6.72 -11.03 23.76
CA ALA A 585 5.59 -10.12 23.87
C ALA A 585 5.96 -8.67 23.52
N ASP A 586 7.17 -8.22 23.91
CA ASP A 586 7.70 -6.88 23.65
C ASP A 586 8.18 -6.78 22.19
N ALA A 587 8.83 -7.84 21.69
CA ALA A 587 9.26 -7.96 20.29
C ALA A 587 8.13 -7.71 19.27
N ARG A 588 6.88 -8.05 19.61
CA ARG A 588 5.72 -7.76 18.75
C ARG A 588 5.59 -6.27 18.47
N ALA A 589 5.75 -5.41 19.48
CA ALA A 589 5.57 -3.97 19.32
C ALA A 589 6.66 -3.38 18.42
N SER A 590 7.89 -3.86 18.57
CA SER A 590 9.04 -3.50 17.75
C SER A 590 8.85 -3.92 16.29
N PHE A 591 8.52 -5.19 16.00
CA PHE A 591 8.30 -5.65 14.63
C PHE A 591 7.04 -5.06 13.98
N ASN A 592 5.99 -4.80 14.76
CA ASN A 592 4.79 -4.14 14.26
C ASN A 592 5.04 -2.67 13.89
N ALA A 593 5.94 -1.98 14.62
CA ALA A 593 6.41 -0.63 14.25
C ALA A 593 7.17 -0.66 12.92
N VAL A 594 8.11 -1.61 12.76
CA VAL A 594 8.82 -1.80 11.49
C VAL A 594 7.85 -2.09 10.34
N TYR A 595 6.85 -2.95 10.57
CA TYR A 595 5.83 -3.23 9.57
C TYR A 595 5.02 -1.98 9.18
N GLY A 596 4.77 -1.07 10.13
CA GLY A 596 4.16 0.24 9.82
C GLY A 596 5.03 1.12 8.91
N GLN A 597 6.36 1.02 9.03
CA GLN A 597 7.32 1.83 8.26
C GLN A 597 7.60 1.26 6.87
N VAL A 598 7.70 -0.06 6.75
CA VAL A 598 7.97 -0.77 5.49
C VAL A 598 6.86 -1.78 5.17
N PRO A 599 5.64 -1.30 4.84
CA PRO A 599 4.45 -2.15 4.74
C PRO A 599 4.50 -3.16 3.60
N GLY A 600 5.35 -2.97 2.59
CA GLY A 600 5.54 -3.91 1.48
C GLY A 600 6.56 -5.02 1.75
N GLU A 601 7.29 -4.98 2.87
CA GLU A 601 8.30 -5.98 3.21
C GLU A 601 7.69 -7.18 3.94
N LEU A 602 8.13 -8.39 3.58
CA LEU A 602 7.71 -9.63 4.25
C LEU A 602 8.54 -9.94 5.50
N ALA A 603 9.76 -9.42 5.59
CA ALA A 603 10.65 -9.62 6.74
C ALA A 603 10.01 -9.23 8.09
N PRO A 604 9.44 -8.02 8.25
CA PRO A 604 8.75 -7.66 9.49
C PRO A 604 7.47 -8.46 9.74
N LYS A 605 6.78 -8.91 8.69
CA LYS A 605 5.61 -9.78 8.84
C LYS A 605 6.00 -11.16 9.38
N LEU A 606 7.08 -11.74 8.87
CA LEU A 606 7.60 -13.02 9.34
C LEU A 606 8.08 -12.92 10.79
N ALA A 607 8.85 -11.88 11.12
CA ALA A 607 9.34 -11.66 12.48
C ALA A 607 8.18 -11.42 13.48
N LEU A 608 7.17 -10.64 13.07
CA LEU A 608 5.96 -10.42 13.86
C LEU A 608 5.16 -11.72 14.02
N ALA A 609 5.05 -12.55 12.97
CA ALA A 609 4.37 -13.85 13.05
C ALA A 609 5.04 -14.77 14.07
N VAL A 610 6.37 -14.83 14.06
CA VAL A 610 7.17 -15.59 15.03
C VAL A 610 6.95 -15.07 16.45
N ALA A 611 7.05 -13.75 16.66
CA ALA A 611 6.81 -13.14 17.97
C ALA A 611 5.39 -13.41 18.48
N CYS A 612 4.37 -13.33 17.62
CA CYS A 612 2.98 -13.68 17.93
C CYS A 612 2.80 -15.16 18.26
N GLU A 613 3.43 -16.07 17.51
CA GLU A 613 3.38 -17.51 17.78
C GLU A 613 3.96 -17.82 19.17
N VAL A 614 5.13 -17.28 19.48
CA VAL A 614 5.84 -17.53 20.76
C VAL A 614 5.12 -16.88 21.94
N SER A 615 4.49 -15.73 21.74
CA SER A 615 3.78 -14.99 22.81
C SER A 615 2.31 -15.38 22.99
N GLY A 616 1.81 -16.36 22.25
CA GLY A 616 0.45 -16.91 22.44
C GLY A 616 -0.66 -16.18 21.68
N GLU A 617 -0.37 -15.55 20.54
CA GLU A 617 -1.32 -14.90 19.63
C GLU A 617 -1.46 -15.66 18.30
N PRO A 618 -1.96 -16.92 18.32
CA PRO A 618 -1.89 -17.81 17.16
C PRO A 618 -2.73 -17.35 15.97
N ASP A 619 -3.80 -16.58 16.18
CA ASP A 619 -4.68 -16.09 15.11
C ASP A 619 -4.00 -15.00 14.26
N VAL A 620 -3.26 -14.10 14.92
CA VAL A 620 -2.47 -13.07 14.25
C VAL A 620 -1.25 -13.69 13.56
N ALA A 621 -0.56 -14.61 14.27
CA ALA A 621 0.57 -15.34 13.71
C ALA A 621 0.20 -16.11 12.43
N GLU A 622 -0.93 -16.84 12.45
CA GLU A 622 -1.40 -17.57 11.26
C GLU A 622 -1.67 -16.62 10.09
N SER A 623 -2.35 -15.50 10.35
CA SER A 623 -2.69 -14.52 9.31
C SER A 623 -1.43 -13.96 8.63
N LEU A 624 -0.40 -13.65 9.40
CA LEU A 624 0.89 -13.15 8.90
C LEU A 624 1.69 -14.23 8.16
N TYR A 625 1.71 -15.47 8.67
CA TYR A 625 2.33 -16.59 7.97
C TYR A 625 1.64 -16.90 6.64
N VAL A 626 0.31 -16.81 6.56
CA VAL A 626 -0.42 -16.95 5.28
C VAL A 626 0.04 -15.91 4.27
N ILE A 627 0.20 -14.64 4.69
CA ILE A 627 0.71 -13.58 3.81
C ILE A 627 2.11 -13.91 3.31
N CYS A 628 3.02 -14.28 4.23
CA CYS A 628 4.40 -14.64 3.88
C CYS A 628 4.44 -15.82 2.90
N ALA A 629 3.67 -16.88 3.16
CA ALA A 629 3.72 -18.10 2.38
C ALA A 629 3.24 -17.93 0.93
N ARG A 630 2.25 -17.06 0.72
CA ARG A 630 1.59 -16.84 -0.57
C ARG A 630 2.27 -15.78 -1.43
N SER A 631 3.06 -14.91 -0.81
CA SER A 631 3.61 -13.72 -1.48
C SER A 631 5.00 -13.94 -2.08
N ASP A 632 5.86 -14.74 -1.45
CA ASP A 632 7.23 -14.98 -1.93
C ASP A 632 7.76 -16.38 -1.61
N ALA A 633 8.37 -17.04 -2.61
CA ALA A 633 8.87 -18.41 -2.51
C ALA A 633 10.00 -18.57 -1.47
N ASN A 634 10.76 -17.51 -1.17
CA ASN A 634 11.79 -17.54 -0.13
C ASN A 634 11.18 -17.66 1.28
N TYR A 635 9.96 -17.12 1.46
CA TYR A 635 9.25 -17.09 2.73
C TYR A 635 8.25 -18.25 2.90
N THR A 636 7.98 -19.02 1.83
CA THR A 636 7.01 -20.12 1.86
C THR A 636 7.32 -21.20 2.89
N ALA A 637 8.53 -21.74 2.91
CA ALA A 637 8.87 -22.82 3.85
C ALA A 637 8.85 -22.39 5.33
N PRO A 638 9.51 -21.29 5.77
CA PRO A 638 9.47 -20.91 7.18
C PRO A 638 8.04 -20.59 7.64
N ALA A 639 7.22 -19.98 6.78
CA ALA A 639 5.83 -19.72 7.08
C ALA A 639 4.97 -21.00 7.10
N ALA A 640 5.20 -21.93 6.18
CA ALA A 640 4.51 -23.22 6.12
C ALA A 640 4.68 -24.03 7.42
N PHE A 641 5.88 -24.05 8.00
CA PHE A 641 6.11 -24.71 9.27
C PHE A 641 5.38 -24.03 10.44
N GLY A 642 5.36 -22.69 10.48
CA GLY A 642 4.53 -21.93 11.43
C GLY A 642 3.04 -22.24 11.32
N LEU A 643 2.51 -22.24 10.09
CA LEU A 643 1.12 -22.63 9.81
C LEU A 643 0.82 -24.06 10.26
N ALA A 644 1.72 -25.01 9.96
CA ALA A 644 1.55 -26.41 10.34
C ALA A 644 1.49 -26.57 11.86
N ARG A 645 2.39 -25.90 12.61
CA ARG A 645 2.39 -25.92 14.08
C ARG A 645 1.11 -25.35 14.67
N ILE A 646 0.71 -24.16 14.21
CA ILE A 646 -0.47 -23.47 14.74
C ILE A 646 -1.75 -24.28 14.46
N ARG A 647 -1.92 -24.81 13.24
CA ARG A 647 -3.11 -25.59 12.86
C ARG A 647 -3.14 -26.94 13.57
N GLN A 648 -2.00 -27.60 13.71
CA GLN A 648 -1.88 -28.82 14.50
C GLN A 648 -2.30 -28.58 15.96
N ALA A 649 -1.84 -27.50 16.58
CA ALA A 649 -2.20 -27.15 17.96
C ALA A 649 -3.71 -26.89 18.14
N ARG A 650 -4.41 -26.46 17.08
CA ARG A 650 -5.87 -26.29 17.07
C ARG A 650 -6.65 -27.52 16.65
N GLY A 651 -5.98 -28.64 16.36
CA GLY A 651 -6.61 -29.88 15.88
C GLY A 651 -7.03 -29.86 14.41
N ASP A 652 -6.61 -28.86 13.63
CA ASP A 652 -6.85 -28.78 12.19
C ASP A 652 -5.78 -29.58 11.42
N LEU A 653 -5.99 -30.90 11.35
CA LEU A 653 -5.07 -31.80 10.66
C LEU A 653 -4.99 -31.52 9.15
N ASP A 654 -6.12 -31.27 8.49
CA ASP A 654 -6.14 -31.00 7.04
C ASP A 654 -5.37 -29.73 6.71
N GLY A 655 -5.60 -28.65 7.46
CA GLY A 655 -4.89 -27.41 7.28
C GLY A 655 -3.40 -27.51 7.60
N ALA A 656 -3.00 -28.36 8.56
CA ALA A 656 -1.59 -28.62 8.87
C ALA A 656 -0.89 -29.42 7.76
N LEU A 657 -1.53 -30.48 7.24
CA LEU A 657 -1.01 -31.25 6.11
C LEU A 657 -0.88 -30.38 4.86
N HIS A 658 -1.91 -29.57 4.59
CA HIS A 658 -1.90 -28.63 3.47
C HIS A 658 -0.81 -27.58 3.59
N ALA A 659 -0.53 -27.07 4.80
CA ALA A 659 0.58 -26.16 5.03
C ALA A 659 1.93 -26.81 4.69
N LEU A 660 2.17 -28.05 5.13
CA LEU A 660 3.40 -28.79 4.81
C LEU A 660 3.54 -29.07 3.31
N ASP A 661 2.43 -29.24 2.59
CA ASP A 661 2.42 -29.43 1.14
C ASP A 661 2.83 -28.17 0.36
N LEU A 662 2.86 -26.99 0.99
CA LEU A 662 3.40 -25.77 0.39
C LEU A 662 4.93 -25.80 0.26
N VAL A 663 5.63 -26.63 1.04
CA VAL A 663 7.09 -26.76 0.95
C VAL A 663 7.44 -27.54 -0.32
N THR A 664 8.18 -26.89 -1.22
CA THR A 664 8.52 -27.44 -2.53
C THR A 664 9.80 -28.30 -2.50
N PRO A 665 9.97 -29.26 -3.42
CA PRO A 665 11.16 -30.11 -3.49
C PRO A 665 12.49 -29.38 -3.72
N THR A 666 12.46 -28.10 -4.11
CA THR A 666 13.65 -27.27 -4.30
C THR A 666 14.22 -26.73 -2.99
N ARG A 667 13.48 -26.86 -1.88
CA ARG A 667 13.92 -26.43 -0.55
C ARG A 667 14.69 -27.54 0.16
N SER A 668 15.73 -27.17 0.90
CA SER A 668 16.48 -28.10 1.77
C SER A 668 15.59 -28.75 2.83
N SER A 669 14.63 -28.00 3.36
CA SER A 669 13.65 -28.43 4.36
C SER A 669 12.52 -29.31 3.82
N TYR A 670 12.51 -29.64 2.52
CA TYR A 670 11.46 -30.49 1.93
C TYR A 670 11.39 -31.86 2.60
N THR A 671 12.54 -32.44 2.93
CA THR A 671 12.62 -33.72 3.64
C THR A 671 11.97 -33.64 5.00
N ASP A 672 12.20 -32.56 5.75
CA ASP A 672 11.62 -32.35 7.07
C ASP A 672 10.10 -32.16 6.98
N ALA A 673 9.62 -31.41 5.98
CA ALA A 673 8.19 -31.25 5.73
C ALA A 673 7.50 -32.59 5.44
N ARG A 674 8.12 -33.46 4.63
CA ARG A 674 7.58 -34.79 4.30
C ARG A 674 7.61 -35.73 5.50
N MET A 675 8.68 -35.71 6.29
CA MET A 675 8.76 -36.45 7.55
C MET A 675 7.70 -36.00 8.54
N ARG A 676 7.47 -34.69 8.69
CA ARG A 676 6.46 -34.15 9.58
C ARG A 676 5.05 -34.50 9.11
N ARG A 677 4.78 -34.41 7.80
CA ARG A 677 3.51 -34.84 7.19
C ARG A 677 3.23 -36.32 7.51
N ALA A 678 4.24 -37.17 7.34
CA ALA A 678 4.14 -38.60 7.63
C ALA A 678 3.83 -38.87 9.12
N ARG A 679 4.52 -38.19 10.04
CA ARG A 679 4.27 -38.33 11.49
C ARG A 679 2.86 -37.86 11.88
N LEU A 680 2.37 -36.77 11.31
CA LEU A 680 1.00 -36.28 11.55
C LEU A 680 -0.05 -37.30 11.09
N LEU A 681 0.14 -37.90 9.92
CA LEU A 681 -0.76 -38.94 9.42
C LEU A 681 -0.68 -40.23 10.25
N ALA A 682 0.52 -40.66 10.62
CA ALA A 682 0.75 -41.86 11.42
C ALA A 682 0.13 -41.78 12.83
N GLY A 683 0.10 -40.57 13.41
CA GLY A 683 -0.53 -40.29 14.70
C GLY A 683 -2.00 -39.90 14.62
N SER A 684 -2.63 -39.92 13.44
CA SER A 684 -4.03 -39.51 13.27
C SER A 684 -5.02 -40.68 13.40
N ASP A 685 -6.24 -40.39 13.85
CA ASP A 685 -7.35 -41.36 13.92
C ASP A 685 -8.09 -41.56 12.58
N ARG A 686 -7.42 -41.31 11.44
CA ARG A 686 -8.03 -41.40 10.09
C ARG A 686 -7.98 -42.80 9.47
N GLY A 687 -7.57 -43.80 10.25
CA GLY A 687 -7.57 -45.21 9.86
C GLY A 687 -6.53 -45.56 8.80
N LEU A 688 -6.75 -46.71 8.15
CA LEU A 688 -5.74 -47.38 7.32
C LEU A 688 -5.28 -46.56 6.09
N THR A 689 -6.15 -45.71 5.52
CA THR A 689 -5.80 -44.88 4.36
C THR A 689 -4.76 -43.83 4.72
N ALA A 690 -4.94 -43.11 5.83
CA ALA A 690 -3.99 -42.11 6.30
C ALA A 690 -2.63 -42.73 6.67
N LEU A 691 -2.66 -43.93 7.27
CA LEU A 691 -1.45 -44.70 7.57
C LEU A 691 -0.68 -45.11 6.29
N ALA A 692 -1.38 -45.45 5.21
CA ALA A 692 -0.75 -45.71 3.92
C ALA A 692 -0.16 -44.42 3.31
N GLU A 693 -0.88 -43.31 3.39
CA GLU A 693 -0.39 -42.00 2.95
C GLU A 693 0.83 -41.52 3.76
N ALA A 694 0.93 -41.89 5.04
CA ALA A 694 2.08 -41.58 5.89
C ALA A 694 3.38 -42.18 5.30
N LEU A 695 3.36 -43.47 4.94
CA LEU A 695 4.50 -44.13 4.32
C LEU A 695 4.78 -43.59 2.91
N ALA A 696 3.74 -43.34 2.11
CA ALA A 696 3.88 -42.78 0.77
C ALA A 696 4.54 -41.38 0.80
N SER A 697 4.33 -40.60 1.86
CA SER A 697 4.89 -39.24 2.01
C SER A 697 6.41 -39.20 1.98
N VAL A 698 7.09 -40.28 2.39
CA VAL A 698 8.55 -40.34 2.52
C VAL A 698 9.21 -41.28 1.50
N GLU A 699 8.40 -41.96 0.67
CA GLU A 699 8.90 -42.95 -0.30
C GLU A 699 9.85 -42.34 -1.33
N SER A 700 9.54 -41.12 -1.78
CA SER A 700 10.32 -40.39 -2.79
C SER A 700 11.49 -39.58 -2.21
N VAL A 701 11.70 -39.60 -0.89
CA VAL A 701 12.68 -38.75 -0.21
C VAL A 701 13.78 -39.58 0.47
N ALA A 702 15.01 -39.10 0.35
CA ALA A 702 16.14 -39.65 1.09
C ALA A 702 16.04 -39.24 2.57
N ILE A 703 15.65 -40.18 3.42
CA ILE A 703 15.60 -40.03 4.87
C ILE A 703 16.57 -41.02 5.53
N PRO A 704 17.14 -40.69 6.71
CA PRO A 704 17.97 -41.63 7.45
C PRO A 704 17.24 -42.95 7.67
N GLN A 705 17.95 -44.09 7.51
CA GLN A 705 17.34 -45.41 7.64
C GLN A 705 16.65 -45.60 8.99
N ARG A 706 17.26 -45.09 10.06
CA ARG A 706 16.68 -45.10 11.41
C ARG A 706 15.31 -44.43 11.46
N ASP A 707 15.15 -43.24 10.87
CA ASP A 707 13.89 -42.51 10.85
C ASP A 707 12.81 -43.21 10.02
N ARG A 708 13.22 -43.85 8.91
CA ARG A 708 12.33 -44.66 8.07
C ARG A 708 11.76 -45.86 8.82
N VAL A 709 12.62 -46.55 9.58
CA VAL A 709 12.20 -47.70 10.38
C VAL A 709 11.34 -47.24 11.56
N ALA A 710 11.66 -46.12 12.21
CA ALA A 710 10.85 -45.55 13.28
C ALA A 710 9.42 -45.25 12.81
N LEU A 711 9.29 -44.55 11.68
CA LEU A 711 7.99 -44.26 11.07
C LEU A 711 7.24 -45.54 10.71
N SER A 712 7.93 -46.53 10.13
CA SER A 712 7.34 -47.83 9.81
C SER A 712 6.80 -48.54 11.05
N ILE A 713 7.54 -48.52 12.17
CA ILE A 713 7.08 -49.09 13.44
C ILE A 713 5.79 -48.38 13.91
N ASP A 714 5.77 -47.05 13.91
CA ASP A 714 4.60 -46.28 14.35
C ASP A 714 3.37 -46.58 13.47
N VAL A 715 3.54 -46.58 12.14
CA VAL A 715 2.47 -46.88 11.19
C VAL A 715 1.95 -48.31 11.35
N LEU A 716 2.84 -49.30 11.43
CA LEU A 716 2.45 -50.72 11.55
C LEU A 716 1.80 -51.02 12.90
N ARG A 717 2.25 -50.37 13.99
CA ARG A 717 1.61 -50.47 15.30
C ARG A 717 0.19 -49.91 15.25
N SER A 718 0.00 -48.69 14.74
CA SER A 718 -1.32 -48.07 14.60
C SER A 718 -2.23 -48.90 13.69
N ALA A 719 -1.72 -49.42 12.57
CA ALA A 719 -2.48 -50.25 11.65
C ALA A 719 -2.94 -51.57 12.29
N LEU A 720 -2.07 -52.20 13.11
CA LEU A 720 -2.43 -53.41 13.84
C LEU A 720 -3.56 -53.14 14.83
N GLU A 721 -3.54 -52.00 15.52
CA GLU A 721 -4.62 -51.57 16.41
C GLU A 721 -5.93 -51.30 15.66
N GLU A 722 -5.88 -50.60 14.51
CA GLU A 722 -7.04 -50.35 13.65
C GLU A 722 -7.73 -51.66 13.20
N VAL A 723 -6.93 -52.67 12.82
CA VAL A 723 -7.44 -53.96 12.35
C VAL A 723 -7.93 -54.86 13.50
N THR A 724 -7.20 -54.90 14.63
CA THR A 724 -7.50 -55.85 15.73
C THR A 724 -8.51 -55.30 16.73
N VAL A 725 -8.37 -54.03 17.13
CA VAL A 725 -9.22 -53.39 18.14
C VAL A 725 -10.43 -52.74 17.48
N LYS A 726 -10.18 -51.86 16.49
CA LYS A 726 -11.26 -51.11 15.82
C LYS A 726 -11.96 -51.90 14.71
N LYS A 727 -11.47 -53.11 14.38
CA LYS A 727 -12.02 -54.03 13.36
C LYS A 727 -12.23 -53.36 11.99
N GLN A 728 -11.38 -52.40 11.64
CA GLN A 728 -11.43 -51.77 10.33
C GLN A 728 -11.03 -52.77 9.24
N VAL A 729 -11.71 -52.65 8.10
CA VAL A 729 -11.41 -53.41 6.88
C VAL A 729 -11.01 -52.42 5.80
N GLY A 730 -9.81 -52.57 5.26
CA GLY A 730 -9.29 -51.72 4.21
C GLY A 730 -8.53 -52.52 3.15
N THR A 731 -8.36 -51.94 1.96
CA THR A 731 -7.56 -52.51 0.87
C THR A 731 -6.25 -51.76 0.63
N ALA A 732 -6.06 -50.62 1.31
CA ALA A 732 -4.84 -49.83 1.22
C ALA A 732 -3.63 -50.61 1.78
N ARG A 733 -2.58 -50.78 0.96
CA ARG A 733 -1.35 -51.45 1.39
C ARG A 733 -0.44 -50.48 2.14
N LEU A 734 0.17 -50.97 3.21
CA LEU A 734 1.06 -50.20 4.08
C LEU A 734 2.51 -50.58 3.75
N GLY A 735 3.16 -49.81 2.86
CA GLY A 735 4.51 -50.16 2.41
C GLY A 735 4.58 -51.55 1.75
N GLY A 736 3.53 -51.93 1.02
CA GLY A 736 3.40 -53.25 0.39
C GLY A 736 2.75 -54.34 1.25
N VAL A 737 2.58 -54.10 2.56
CA VAL A 737 1.97 -55.04 3.51
C VAL A 737 0.45 -54.98 3.43
N GLU A 738 -0.21 -56.15 3.43
CA GLU A 738 -1.68 -56.22 3.48
C GLU A 738 -2.19 -55.80 4.88
N PRO A 739 -3.26 -55.00 4.96
CA PRO A 739 -3.82 -54.53 6.24
C PRO A 739 -4.65 -55.62 6.93
N LYS A 740 -4.02 -56.75 7.22
CA LYS A 740 -4.57 -57.89 7.96
C LYS A 740 -3.65 -58.19 9.14
N GLU A 741 -4.21 -58.67 10.24
CA GLU A 741 -3.41 -58.94 11.45
C GLU A 741 -2.15 -59.78 11.19
N PRO A 742 -2.19 -60.90 10.45
CA PRO A 742 -1.01 -61.75 10.36
C PRO A 742 0.18 -61.10 9.60
N PRO A 743 -0.01 -60.51 8.39
CA PRO A 743 1.03 -59.75 7.71
C PRO A 743 1.54 -58.53 8.50
N LEU A 744 0.66 -57.83 9.22
CA LEU A 744 1.05 -56.66 10.01
C LEU A 744 1.95 -57.04 11.20
N ARG A 745 1.66 -58.15 11.89
CA ARG A 745 2.51 -58.65 12.98
C ARG A 745 3.90 -59.04 12.50
N ASP A 746 4.01 -59.73 11.36
CA ASP A 746 5.31 -60.11 10.79
C ASP A 746 6.14 -58.88 10.41
N ALA A 747 5.52 -57.91 9.74
CA ALA A 747 6.19 -56.69 9.33
C ALA A 747 6.65 -55.87 10.54
N LEU A 748 5.81 -55.78 11.58
CA LEU A 748 6.13 -55.06 12.81
C LEU A 748 7.26 -55.75 13.61
N GLU A 749 7.26 -57.08 13.68
CA GLU A 749 8.39 -57.85 14.24
C GLU A 749 9.69 -57.54 13.49
N GLY A 750 9.66 -57.59 12.16
CA GLY A 750 10.80 -57.28 11.30
C GLY A 750 11.34 -55.87 11.54
N ALA A 751 10.45 -54.87 11.60
CA ALA A 751 10.81 -53.48 11.83
C ALA A 751 11.45 -53.25 13.21
N TYR A 752 10.95 -53.88 14.28
CA TYR A 752 11.60 -53.82 15.60
C TYR A 752 13.00 -54.45 15.59
N ARG A 753 13.17 -55.58 14.90
CA ARG A 753 14.49 -56.24 14.77
C ARG A 753 15.47 -55.37 13.97
N GLU A 754 15.02 -54.72 12.91
CA GLU A 754 15.83 -53.76 12.15
C GLU A 754 16.19 -52.53 13.00
N MET A 755 15.25 -51.95 13.74
CA MET A 755 15.57 -50.85 14.66
C MET A 755 16.60 -51.25 15.73
N ALA A 756 16.56 -52.50 16.19
CA ALA A 756 17.51 -53.06 17.15
C ALA A 756 18.93 -53.24 16.56
N THR A 757 19.08 -53.41 15.24
CA THR A 757 20.41 -53.43 14.59
C THR A 757 20.96 -52.02 14.40
N LEU A 758 20.08 -51.03 14.21
CA LEU A 758 20.41 -49.61 14.03
C LEU A 758 20.60 -48.84 15.36
N THR A 759 20.45 -49.51 16.50
CA THR A 759 20.56 -48.91 17.83
C THR A 759 21.85 -49.34 18.52
N GLU A 760 22.66 -48.37 18.94
CA GLU A 760 23.92 -48.61 19.65
C GLU A 760 23.72 -48.80 21.16
N ASP A 761 22.66 -48.22 21.73
CA ASP A 761 22.33 -48.41 23.14
C ASP A 761 21.85 -49.85 23.42
N ARG A 762 22.58 -50.53 24.30
CA ARG A 762 22.30 -51.90 24.71
C ARG A 762 20.95 -52.04 25.41
N VAL A 763 20.52 -51.05 26.19
CA VAL A 763 19.24 -51.12 26.91
C VAL A 763 18.08 -50.99 25.93
N ALA A 764 18.09 -49.95 25.08
CA ALA A 764 17.11 -49.79 24.02
C ALA A 764 17.07 -50.99 23.06
N LYS A 765 18.22 -51.60 22.76
CA LYS A 765 18.29 -52.80 21.92
C LYS A 765 17.56 -54.00 22.54
N ILE A 766 17.68 -54.22 23.86
CA ILE A 766 16.96 -55.30 24.55
C ILE A 766 15.45 -55.03 24.50
N ASP A 767 15.00 -53.81 24.82
CA ASP A 767 13.58 -53.43 24.76
C ASP A 767 12.98 -53.64 23.37
N LEU A 768 13.69 -53.26 22.30
CA LEU A 768 13.25 -53.49 20.92
C LEU A 768 13.11 -54.99 20.58
N VAL A 769 14.04 -55.83 21.04
CA VAL A 769 13.97 -57.28 20.83
C VAL A 769 12.80 -57.89 21.60
N ASP A 770 12.55 -57.43 22.82
CA ASP A 770 11.41 -57.89 23.63
C ASP A 770 10.08 -57.50 22.98
N ARG A 771 9.97 -56.27 22.46
CA ARG A 771 8.81 -55.83 21.67
C ARG A 771 8.62 -56.66 20.40
N ALA A 772 9.69 -56.98 19.68
CA ALA A 772 9.63 -57.87 18.52
C ALA A 772 9.07 -59.26 18.89
N ASN A 773 9.53 -59.83 20.01
CA ASN A 773 9.06 -61.12 20.49
C ASN A 773 7.61 -61.07 20.97
N ALA A 774 7.15 -59.95 21.54
CA ALA A 774 5.77 -59.79 22.00
C ALA A 774 4.75 -59.73 20.84
N VAL A 775 5.12 -59.14 19.69
CA VAL A 775 4.24 -59.05 18.52
C VAL A 775 4.26 -60.29 17.63
N ARG A 776 5.31 -61.12 17.77
CA ARG A 776 5.53 -62.36 17.02
C ARG A 776 4.32 -63.29 17.09
N ARG A 777 3.96 -63.86 15.94
CA ARG A 777 2.89 -64.86 15.85
C ARG A 777 3.34 -66.18 16.50
N TRP A 778 2.48 -66.72 17.36
CA TRP A 778 2.66 -68.06 17.89
C TRP A 778 2.11 -69.05 16.86
N THR A 779 2.99 -69.67 16.10
CA THR A 779 2.62 -70.84 15.29
C THR A 779 2.53 -72.04 16.23
N THR A 780 1.32 -72.48 16.55
CA THR A 780 1.11 -73.84 17.09
C THR A 780 1.39 -74.83 15.97
N THR A 781 2.65 -75.25 15.86
CA THR A 781 2.98 -76.57 15.29
C THR A 781 2.61 -77.66 16.28
#